data_AF-A0A954GEI8-F1
#
_entry.id   AF-A0A954GEI8-F1
#
_cell.length_a   1.000
_cell.length_b   1.000
_cell.length_c   1.000
_cell.angle_alpha   90.00
_cell.angle_beta   90.00
_cell.angle_gamma   90.00
#
_symmetry.space_group_name_H-M   'P 1'
#
loop_
_entity.id
_entity.type
_entity.pdbx_description
1 polymer ?
#
loop_
_entity_poly.entity_id
_entity_poly.type
_entity_poly.pdbx_seq_one_letter_code
_entity_poly.pdbx_strand_id
1 'polypeptide(L)'
;MSDCHSLVVAQNPKRRLSHHSIFLICWLGVVIAIAPSSVLKADNVFPTSEWETATPQEMQLDEAAIIEVANLLGGRGCIIKDGYLVHAWGDQEKRGDWLSSAKPVLSTLLFFALQEGLIDSVDQRVSDFDDRLMGKDREITFRHLGSMTSGYLRPEPPGEAWAYNDYAIQLYQATLFDRVFKDNPHTVAEAPQRLGALELQDHLKWREKNRRLSASVRDFARIAWFWLNRGKWKDNQLLPESYFDDYVRPQTPIDLAQTKYMEQAEDYLGLGSYGGGSDHFTTFGAGIYGFNWWFNETGRLHPASRTWPNAPVDAYMSIGAGGNCAVMYPSLNLLLVCAEGNWGKLDAGNPKSRMNRLLATTSGAAIESSDSPRVSSQMTKWQPVTLDFHGPDAHARDSDPNPFLDYRLQVRLTGPSGKMTNVPGFFAGDGNDGLSGNVWRVVFTPDEAGRWRFQAYFRQGDDVAVSLDDVDGAPVAFDGIEGEFDISDLDVDSPGFYRWGRLEYVGSHYLKFRDGPYWLKGGTDSPEDLLAYAGFANTPKARHHFEPHLRDWKEGDPDWGDGQGRGIIGALNYLASQRVNSIYFLPMNIGGDGKSVHPYLGTPDLKGSPENDNLHFDLTKLHQWGIVFEHAQRRGLMLHFVLNEAEAANKKELDDGQLGVERKLFYRELIARFGHYPALQWNLSEEYNLDHKLEPETVKDFAQYIGDVDPYDHPVTVHHAGRAEKAWAPFLGDARFTVTSFQENKNLSELIEFWRVKSHQAGTPLVIGIDETFPDKTGSSNFDRHRKEYIWNTYFSGGQIELILDELLKVEDFRTYEPAWGDMAIARTFMSEHLPFWEMEPNDGLMQDSSEFEGLKNKVQAQVLAKAGEIYAIYLPCASNTGTLDLRDHPQLFQQQWFNPRTGDFVGPEASVKGGQFVPLGKPPNDPSEDWVVLFKRHGVQE
;
A
#
# COMPACT_ATOMS: atom_id res chain seq x y z
N MET A 1 -56.43 -23.99 -18.71
CA MET A 1 -56.42 -23.47 -20.09
C MET A 1 -54.96 -23.12 -20.39
N SER A 2 -54.10 -24.11 -20.60
CA SER A 2 -53.84 -24.85 -21.85
C SER A 2 -52.82 -24.13 -22.73
N ASP A 3 -51.54 -24.48 -22.51
CA ASP A 3 -50.58 -25.06 -23.46
C ASP A 3 -50.38 -24.51 -24.89
N CYS A 4 -49.11 -24.16 -25.16
CA CYS A 4 -48.16 -24.82 -26.10
C CYS A 4 -48.51 -24.97 -27.62
N HIS A 5 -47.62 -24.45 -28.49
CA HIS A 5 -46.97 -25.12 -29.66
C HIS A 5 -46.41 -24.07 -30.67
N SER A 6 -45.13 -24.03 -31.07
CA SER A 6 -44.29 -24.96 -31.87
C SER A 6 -44.45 -24.88 -33.42
N LEU A 7 -43.35 -24.50 -34.09
CA LEU A 7 -42.63 -25.25 -35.17
C LEU A 7 -42.98 -25.15 -36.69
N VAL A 8 -41.89 -24.91 -37.48
CA VAL A 8 -41.45 -25.55 -38.78
C VAL A 8 -41.44 -24.75 -40.11
N VAL A 9 -40.23 -24.32 -40.50
CA VAL A 9 -39.38 -24.61 -41.70
C VAL A 9 -40.00 -24.91 -43.09
N ALA A 10 -39.49 -24.24 -44.15
CA ALA A 10 -39.06 -24.84 -45.44
C ALA A 10 -38.27 -23.85 -46.35
N GLN A 11 -37.46 -24.41 -47.26
CA GLN A 11 -36.23 -23.87 -47.89
C GLN A 11 -36.37 -23.40 -49.37
N ASN A 12 -35.53 -22.40 -49.76
CA ASN A 12 -34.75 -22.18 -51.03
C ASN A 12 -35.44 -22.20 -52.43
N PRO A 13 -34.93 -21.46 -53.47
CA PRO A 13 -33.56 -21.67 -54.02
C PRO A 13 -32.78 -20.47 -54.59
N LYS A 14 -31.48 -20.73 -54.79
CA LYS A 14 -30.38 -19.91 -55.36
C LYS A 14 -30.46 -19.66 -56.88
N ARG A 15 -29.92 -18.52 -57.39
CA ARG A 15 -28.76 -18.43 -58.33
C ARG A 15 -28.45 -17.00 -58.88
N ARG A 16 -27.34 -16.42 -58.39
CA ARG A 16 -26.11 -15.87 -59.07
C ARG A 16 -26.10 -14.94 -60.31
N LEU A 17 -25.15 -13.97 -60.21
CA LEU A 17 -24.27 -13.27 -61.21
C LEU A 17 -24.91 -12.09 -61.99
N SER A 18 -24.27 -10.94 -62.29
CA SER A 18 -22.88 -10.41 -62.17
C SER A 18 -22.83 -8.90 -62.52
N HIS A 19 -22.11 -8.10 -61.72
CA HIS A 19 -21.08 -7.08 -62.06
C HIS A 19 -21.15 -6.08 -63.26
N HIS A 20 -20.79 -4.83 -62.93
CA HIS A 20 -20.08 -3.74 -63.68
C HIS A 20 -20.88 -2.68 -64.48
N SER A 21 -21.00 -1.45 -63.94
CA SER A 21 -20.13 -0.29 -64.30
C SER A 21 -20.78 1.09 -64.07
N ILE A 22 -20.15 1.88 -63.19
CA ILE A 22 -19.69 3.29 -63.33
C ILE A 22 -20.70 4.36 -63.81
N PHE A 23 -20.96 5.38 -62.96
CA PHE A 23 -20.54 6.78 -63.21
C PHE A 23 -20.61 7.65 -61.94
N LEU A 24 -19.49 8.34 -61.70
CA LEU A 24 -19.26 9.43 -60.74
C LEU A 24 -20.20 10.63 -61.00
N ILE A 25 -20.57 11.37 -59.95
CA ILE A 25 -20.37 12.83 -59.83
C ILE A 25 -20.49 13.25 -58.36
N CYS A 26 -19.60 14.17 -57.99
CA CYS A 26 -19.20 14.67 -56.68
C CYS A 26 -20.29 15.41 -55.88
N TRP A 27 -20.21 15.29 -54.55
CA TRP A 27 -20.57 16.33 -53.59
C TRP A 27 -19.39 16.54 -52.63
N LEU A 28 -18.87 17.77 -52.58
CA LEU A 28 -17.88 18.22 -51.60
C LEU A 28 -18.60 18.44 -50.27
N GLY A 29 -18.28 17.62 -49.26
CA GLY A 29 -18.52 17.91 -47.85
C GLY A 29 -17.17 17.92 -47.14
N VAL A 30 -16.79 19.07 -46.58
CA VAL A 30 -15.61 19.20 -45.72
C VAL A 30 -15.94 18.49 -44.40
N VAL A 31 -15.44 17.26 -44.26
CA VAL A 31 -15.35 16.55 -42.98
C VAL A 31 -13.98 16.90 -42.40
N ILE A 32 -13.96 17.74 -41.37
CA ILE A 32 -12.81 17.80 -40.46
C ILE A 32 -12.91 16.54 -39.62
N ALA A 33 -12.14 15.52 -39.99
CA ALA A 33 -11.94 14.36 -39.15
C ALA A 33 -11.11 14.79 -37.94
N ILE A 34 -11.77 15.04 -36.81
CA ILE A 34 -11.12 15.05 -35.51
C ILE A 34 -10.90 13.58 -35.16
N ALA A 35 -9.67 13.12 -35.34
CA ALA A 35 -9.26 11.81 -34.86
C ALA A 35 -9.33 11.79 -33.32
N PRO A 36 -9.85 10.73 -32.70
CA PRO A 36 -9.81 10.59 -31.25
C PRO A 36 -8.35 10.42 -30.82
N SER A 37 -7.81 11.42 -30.13
CA SER A 37 -6.54 11.32 -29.42
C SER A 37 -6.78 10.48 -28.17
N SER A 38 -6.46 9.19 -28.26
CA SER A 38 -6.28 8.30 -27.12
C SER A 38 -5.17 8.85 -26.23
N VAL A 39 -5.46 9.17 -24.97
CA VAL A 39 -4.38 9.41 -24.00
C VAL A 39 -4.07 8.06 -23.36
N LEU A 40 -3.38 7.21 -24.13
CA LEU A 40 -2.47 6.26 -23.52
C LEU A 40 -1.46 7.11 -22.75
N LYS A 41 -1.09 6.75 -21.52
CA LYS A 41 0.21 7.18 -20.98
C LYS A 41 1.20 6.68 -22.02
N ALA A 42 1.71 7.59 -22.85
CA ALA A 42 2.58 7.18 -23.94
C ALA A 42 3.71 6.39 -23.29
N ASP A 43 3.92 5.15 -23.74
CA ASP A 43 5.15 4.45 -23.39
C ASP A 43 6.30 5.43 -23.62
N ASN A 44 7.20 5.55 -22.63
CA ASN A 44 8.36 6.42 -22.76
C ASN A 44 9.01 6.20 -24.12
N VAL A 45 9.23 7.28 -24.87
CA VAL A 45 9.74 7.14 -26.22
C VAL A 45 11.20 6.70 -26.13
N PHE A 46 11.52 5.59 -26.78
CA PHE A 46 12.88 5.12 -26.89
C PHE A 46 13.41 5.48 -28.27
N PRO A 47 14.63 6.05 -28.37
CA PRO A 47 15.21 6.37 -29.66
C PRO A 47 15.29 5.11 -30.55
N THR A 48 15.06 5.32 -31.84
CA THR A 48 15.35 4.33 -32.88
C THR A 48 16.84 4.44 -33.27
N SER A 49 17.18 4.33 -34.56
CA SER A 49 18.53 4.65 -35.03
C SER A 49 18.90 6.11 -34.76
N GLU A 50 17.92 7.02 -34.76
CA GLU A 50 18.06 8.44 -34.41
C GLU A 50 17.10 8.81 -33.27
N TRP A 51 17.34 9.92 -32.59
CA TRP A 51 16.38 10.44 -31.63
C TRP A 51 15.28 11.18 -32.35
N GLU A 52 14.04 10.93 -31.93
CA GLU A 52 12.94 11.80 -32.31
C GLU A 52 13.06 13.12 -31.57
N THR A 53 12.85 14.21 -32.30
CA THR A 53 12.94 15.58 -31.77
C THR A 53 11.55 16.16 -31.53
N ALA A 54 11.39 16.92 -30.46
CA ALA A 54 10.22 17.75 -30.21
C ALA A 54 10.67 19.16 -29.80
N THR A 55 9.84 20.16 -30.01
CA THR A 55 10.10 21.53 -29.53
C THR A 55 9.89 21.61 -28.02
N PRO A 56 10.54 22.57 -27.32
CA PRO A 56 10.24 22.84 -25.91
C PRO A 56 8.75 23.00 -25.64
N GLN A 57 8.02 23.72 -26.50
CA GLN A 57 6.58 23.93 -26.37
C GLN A 57 5.77 22.64 -26.47
N GLU A 58 6.09 21.77 -27.44
CA GLU A 58 5.43 20.46 -27.57
C GLU A 58 5.65 19.58 -26.34
N MET A 59 6.78 19.74 -25.67
CA MET A 59 7.16 19.01 -24.46
C MET A 59 6.84 19.77 -23.16
N GLN A 60 6.06 20.85 -23.24
CA GLN A 60 5.67 21.67 -22.09
C GLN A 60 6.89 22.18 -21.30
N LEU A 61 7.90 22.68 -22.01
CA LEU A 61 9.09 23.28 -21.45
C LEU A 61 9.18 24.76 -21.83
N ASP A 62 9.61 25.60 -20.89
CA ASP A 62 9.95 27.00 -21.12
C ASP A 62 11.22 27.06 -21.99
N GLU A 63 11.02 27.37 -23.27
CA GLU A 63 12.10 27.50 -24.25
C GLU A 63 13.18 28.51 -23.81
N ALA A 64 12.80 29.61 -23.16
CA ALA A 64 13.76 30.63 -22.73
C ALA A 64 14.67 30.08 -21.63
N ALA A 65 14.11 29.36 -20.66
CA ALA A 65 14.87 28.70 -19.60
C ALA A 65 15.81 27.62 -20.16
N ILE A 66 15.34 26.81 -21.13
CA ILE A 66 16.13 25.79 -21.81
C ILE A 66 17.33 26.40 -22.55
N ILE A 67 17.10 27.48 -23.30
CA ILE A 67 18.15 28.21 -24.01
C ILE A 67 19.12 28.86 -23.02
N GLU A 68 18.63 29.40 -21.91
CA GLU A 68 19.47 29.98 -20.85
C GLU A 68 20.41 28.92 -20.26
N VAL A 69 19.90 27.73 -19.92
CA VAL A 69 20.70 26.61 -19.41
C VAL A 69 21.79 26.22 -20.41
N ALA A 70 21.44 26.04 -21.68
CA ALA A 70 22.40 25.69 -22.74
C ALA A 70 23.50 26.75 -22.89
N ASN A 71 23.14 28.04 -22.89
CA ASN A 71 24.09 29.14 -22.99
C ASN A 71 25.01 29.25 -21.77
N LEU A 72 24.47 29.05 -20.56
CA LEU A 72 25.24 29.09 -19.33
C LEU A 72 26.18 27.88 -19.23
N LEU A 73 25.75 26.70 -19.66
CA LEU A 73 26.62 25.53 -19.68
C LEU A 73 27.70 25.66 -20.75
N GLY A 74 27.36 26.10 -21.96
CA GLY A 74 28.25 25.98 -23.11
C GLY A 74 28.62 24.52 -23.37
N GLY A 75 29.80 24.26 -23.94
CA GLY A 75 30.23 22.89 -24.22
C GLY A 75 29.34 22.22 -25.28
N ARG A 76 28.99 20.95 -25.05
CA ARG A 76 28.16 20.14 -25.96
C ARG A 76 27.15 19.36 -25.12
N GLY A 77 25.86 19.55 -25.36
CA GLY A 77 24.85 18.95 -24.52
C GLY A 77 23.51 18.78 -25.20
N CYS A 78 22.60 18.12 -24.49
CA CYS A 78 21.23 17.91 -24.90
C CYS A 78 20.29 17.85 -23.70
N ILE A 79 19.01 18.10 -23.96
CA ILE A 79 17.89 17.93 -23.04
C ILE A 79 16.88 16.96 -23.65
N ILE A 80 16.45 16.00 -22.86
CA ILE A 80 15.47 14.98 -23.24
C ILE A 80 14.28 15.10 -22.31
N LYS A 81 13.06 15.09 -22.86
CA LYS A 81 11.81 15.06 -22.11
C LYS A 81 10.92 14.00 -22.73
N ASP A 82 10.42 13.09 -21.91
CA ASP A 82 9.53 11.99 -22.35
C ASP A 82 10.09 11.13 -23.50
N GLY A 83 11.41 11.10 -23.63
CA GLY A 83 12.13 10.35 -24.66
C GLY A 83 12.46 11.13 -25.93
N TYR A 84 11.95 12.34 -26.07
CA TYR A 84 12.22 13.24 -27.19
C TYR A 84 13.43 14.13 -26.94
N LEU A 85 14.28 14.28 -27.95
CA LEU A 85 15.33 15.29 -27.98
C LEU A 85 14.71 16.68 -28.12
N VAL A 86 14.69 17.45 -27.04
CA VAL A 86 14.07 18.77 -27.02
C VAL A 86 15.01 19.85 -27.53
N HIS A 87 16.24 19.80 -27.05
CA HIS A 87 17.25 20.79 -27.37
C HIS A 87 18.62 20.14 -27.38
N ALA A 88 19.44 20.47 -28.37
CA ALA A 88 20.83 20.05 -28.47
C ALA A 88 21.69 21.25 -28.84
N TRP A 89 22.89 21.33 -28.27
CA TRP A 89 23.88 22.35 -28.61
C TRP A 89 25.28 21.75 -28.69
N GLY A 90 26.11 22.32 -29.56
CA GLY A 90 27.44 21.79 -29.84
C GLY A 90 27.42 20.45 -30.60
N ASP A 91 28.61 19.89 -30.81
CA ASP A 91 28.81 18.67 -31.60
C ASP A 91 28.37 17.41 -30.82
N GLN A 92 27.19 16.90 -31.19
CA GLN A 92 26.58 15.74 -30.52
C GLN A 92 27.33 14.43 -30.79
N GLU A 93 27.97 14.29 -31.95
CA GLU A 93 28.61 13.06 -32.43
C GLU A 93 30.06 12.94 -31.93
N LYS A 94 30.70 14.07 -31.62
CA LYS A 94 32.08 14.08 -31.14
C LYS A 94 32.21 13.23 -29.87
N ARG A 95 32.95 12.14 -29.98
CA ARG A 95 33.37 11.34 -28.82
C ARG A 95 34.38 12.13 -27.99
N GLY A 96 34.05 12.31 -26.72
CA GLY A 96 34.91 12.95 -25.72
C GLY A 96 35.09 12.03 -24.52
N ASP A 97 36.13 12.28 -23.74
CA ASP A 97 36.43 11.53 -22.52
C ASP A 97 35.50 11.98 -21.38
N TRP A 98 34.67 11.07 -20.85
CA TRP A 98 33.63 11.40 -19.87
C TRP A 98 34.14 11.53 -18.43
N LEU A 99 35.45 11.36 -18.20
CA LEU A 99 36.06 11.54 -16.87
C LEU A 99 35.30 10.70 -15.83
N SER A 100 35.15 11.22 -14.60
CA SER A 100 34.44 10.53 -13.52
C SER A 100 32.96 10.24 -13.82
N SER A 101 32.34 10.93 -14.76
CA SER A 101 30.95 10.67 -15.14
C SER A 101 30.77 9.32 -15.80
N ALA A 102 31.84 8.66 -16.26
CA ALA A 102 31.78 7.32 -16.81
C ALA A 102 31.63 6.20 -15.76
N LYS A 103 31.88 6.47 -14.48
CA LYS A 103 31.91 5.44 -13.43
C LYS A 103 30.59 4.67 -13.27
N PRO A 104 29.40 5.31 -13.34
CA PRO A 104 28.13 4.58 -13.38
C PRO A 104 27.99 3.50 -14.45
N VAL A 105 28.72 3.61 -15.56
CA VAL A 105 28.75 2.55 -16.58
C VAL A 105 29.32 1.26 -16.00
N LEU A 106 30.31 1.34 -15.09
CA LEU A 106 30.85 0.17 -14.40
C LEU A 106 29.82 -0.47 -13.46
N SER A 107 29.04 0.33 -12.73
CA SER A 107 27.95 -0.18 -11.90
C SER A 107 26.82 -0.80 -12.73
N THR A 108 26.54 -0.23 -13.91
CA THR A 108 25.59 -0.84 -14.85
C THR A 108 26.08 -2.22 -15.31
N LEU A 109 27.38 -2.35 -15.64
CA LEU A 109 27.96 -3.63 -16.02
C LEU A 109 28.06 -4.62 -14.86
N LEU A 110 28.25 -4.16 -13.62
CA LEU A 110 28.14 -5.00 -12.43
C LEU A 110 26.74 -5.61 -12.31
N PHE A 111 25.69 -4.82 -12.56
CA PHE A 111 24.32 -5.32 -12.49
C PHE A 111 24.01 -6.34 -13.59
N PHE A 112 24.56 -6.14 -14.80
CA PHE A 112 24.51 -7.20 -15.82
C PHE A 112 25.27 -8.45 -15.39
N ALA A 113 26.43 -8.32 -14.74
CA ALA A 113 27.17 -9.47 -14.21
C ALA A 113 26.35 -10.23 -13.15
N LEU A 114 25.63 -9.51 -12.28
CA LEU A 114 24.75 -10.08 -11.27
C LEU A 114 23.58 -10.84 -11.90
N GLN A 115 22.89 -10.22 -12.86
CA GLN A 115 21.79 -10.86 -13.59
C GLN A 115 22.23 -12.07 -14.41
N GLU A 116 23.44 -12.03 -14.97
CA GLU A 116 24.03 -13.16 -15.71
C GLU A 116 24.57 -14.26 -14.79
N GLY A 117 24.48 -14.10 -13.46
CA GLY A 117 24.98 -15.07 -12.48
C GLY A 117 26.51 -15.19 -12.47
N LEU A 118 27.23 -14.17 -12.92
CA LEU A 118 28.69 -14.11 -12.89
C LEU A 118 29.22 -13.66 -11.53
N ILE A 119 28.37 -13.01 -10.74
CA ILE A 119 28.56 -12.70 -9.32
C ILE A 119 27.27 -13.04 -8.58
N ASP A 120 27.38 -13.37 -7.30
CA ASP A 120 26.24 -13.81 -6.47
C ASP A 120 25.50 -12.64 -5.81
N SER A 121 26.24 -11.56 -5.51
CA SER A 121 25.72 -10.36 -4.84
C SER A 121 26.69 -9.19 -5.02
N VAL A 122 26.18 -7.96 -4.92
CA VAL A 122 27.03 -6.76 -4.81
C VAL A 122 27.91 -6.77 -3.55
N ASP A 123 27.55 -7.55 -2.52
CA ASP A 123 28.33 -7.75 -1.30
C ASP A 123 29.37 -8.88 -1.42
N GLN A 124 29.46 -9.52 -2.59
CA GLN A 124 30.52 -10.50 -2.85
C GLN A 124 31.90 -9.83 -2.85
N ARG A 125 32.89 -10.55 -2.33
CA ARG A 125 34.24 -10.03 -2.14
C ARG A 125 34.99 -10.03 -3.47
N VAL A 126 35.73 -8.96 -3.71
CA VAL A 126 36.61 -8.84 -4.87
C VAL A 126 37.75 -9.87 -4.80
N SER A 127 38.16 -10.26 -3.60
CA SER A 127 39.20 -11.27 -3.39
C SER A 127 38.79 -12.69 -3.79
N ASP A 128 37.49 -12.94 -4.01
CA ASP A 128 37.00 -14.18 -4.61
C ASP A 128 37.39 -14.27 -6.11
N PHE A 129 37.71 -13.13 -6.73
CA PHE A 129 38.07 -12.99 -8.15
C PHE A 129 39.53 -12.57 -8.40
N ASP A 130 40.15 -11.87 -7.45
CA ASP A 130 41.55 -11.41 -7.52
C ASP A 130 42.32 -11.76 -6.24
N ASP A 131 43.08 -12.86 -6.31
CA ASP A 131 43.88 -13.41 -5.22
C ASP A 131 45.07 -12.54 -4.81
N ARG A 132 45.41 -11.52 -5.62
CA ARG A 132 46.50 -10.58 -5.35
C ARG A 132 46.16 -9.57 -4.24
N LEU A 133 44.89 -9.42 -3.86
CA LEU A 133 44.49 -8.55 -2.76
C LEU A 133 45.08 -9.05 -1.42
N MET A 134 45.67 -8.12 -0.67
CA MET A 134 46.38 -8.41 0.58
C MET A 134 45.81 -7.65 1.76
N GLY A 135 46.00 -8.21 2.97
CA GLY A 135 45.61 -7.56 4.22
C GLY A 135 44.12 -7.19 4.26
N LYS A 136 43.83 -5.95 4.69
CA LYS A 136 42.46 -5.42 4.81
C LYS A 136 41.71 -5.36 3.47
N ASP A 137 42.42 -5.23 2.35
CA ASP A 137 41.80 -5.05 1.04
C ASP A 137 41.15 -6.34 0.53
N ARG A 138 41.41 -7.49 1.18
CA ARG A 138 40.71 -8.75 0.90
C ARG A 138 39.22 -8.70 1.22
N GLU A 139 38.81 -7.80 2.11
CA GLU A 139 37.43 -7.61 2.54
C GLU A 139 36.66 -6.60 1.64
N ILE A 140 37.29 -6.08 0.58
CA ILE A 140 36.61 -5.19 -0.37
C ILE A 140 35.52 -5.99 -1.10
N THR A 141 34.32 -5.41 -1.18
CA THR A 141 33.18 -5.94 -1.94
C THR A 141 32.91 -5.06 -3.16
N PHE A 142 32.08 -5.53 -4.09
CA PHE A 142 31.66 -4.70 -5.22
C PHE A 142 30.85 -3.47 -4.76
N ARG A 143 30.04 -3.59 -3.69
CA ARG A 143 29.34 -2.47 -3.05
C ARG A 143 30.34 -1.42 -2.59
N HIS A 144 31.40 -1.81 -1.89
CA HIS A 144 32.45 -0.89 -1.43
C HIS A 144 33.11 -0.12 -2.58
N LEU A 145 33.28 -0.74 -3.75
CA LEU A 145 33.79 -0.09 -4.95
C LEU A 145 32.76 0.87 -5.57
N GLY A 146 31.49 0.47 -5.64
CA GLY A 146 30.39 1.28 -6.13
C GLY A 146 30.09 2.51 -5.28
N SER A 147 30.25 2.41 -3.95
CA SER A 147 29.95 3.49 -2.99
C SER A 147 31.17 4.33 -2.59
N MET A 148 32.37 4.03 -3.11
CA MET A 148 33.63 4.72 -2.76
C MET A 148 34.03 4.59 -1.28
N THR A 149 33.80 3.41 -0.71
CA THR A 149 34.14 3.07 0.68
C THR A 149 35.13 1.90 0.79
N SER A 150 35.80 1.51 -0.30
CA SER A 150 36.70 0.35 -0.31
C SER A 150 37.96 0.48 0.55
N GLY A 151 38.37 1.70 0.88
CA GLY A 151 39.64 1.93 1.57
C GLY A 151 40.88 1.51 0.77
N TYR A 152 40.77 1.16 -0.52
CA TYR A 152 41.93 0.76 -1.34
C TYR A 152 42.97 1.88 -1.41
N LEU A 153 44.22 1.61 -1.03
CA LEU A 153 45.28 2.63 -0.86
C LEU A 153 44.94 3.77 0.12
N ARG A 154 44.06 3.48 1.09
CA ARG A 154 43.75 4.30 2.27
C ARG A 154 44.08 3.53 3.55
N PRO A 155 44.32 4.20 4.68
CA PRO A 155 44.66 3.51 5.93
C PRO A 155 43.48 2.72 6.51
N GLU A 156 42.24 3.10 6.21
CA GLU A 156 41.05 2.46 6.77
C GLU A 156 40.68 1.13 6.08
N PRO A 157 40.13 0.15 6.81
CA PRO A 157 39.40 -0.99 6.27
C PRO A 157 38.22 -0.59 5.36
N PRO A 158 37.77 -1.49 4.48
CA PRO A 158 36.57 -1.27 3.68
C PRO A 158 35.35 -0.97 4.57
N GLY A 159 34.57 0.04 4.22
CA GLY A 159 33.36 0.47 4.92
C GLY A 159 33.57 1.49 6.04
N GLU A 160 34.79 1.68 6.55
CA GLU A 160 35.03 2.55 7.73
C GLU A 160 35.22 4.04 7.41
N ALA A 161 35.54 4.38 6.16
CA ALA A 161 35.67 5.76 5.73
C ALA A 161 35.32 5.95 4.26
N TRP A 162 34.86 7.15 3.94
CA TRP A 162 34.58 7.56 2.57
C TRP A 162 35.81 8.25 1.94
N ALA A 163 36.13 7.88 0.71
CA ALA A 163 37.19 8.47 -0.09
C ALA A 163 36.85 8.37 -1.57
N TYR A 164 36.78 9.49 -2.28
CA TYR A 164 36.54 9.44 -3.72
C TYR A 164 37.81 8.97 -4.45
N ASN A 165 37.80 7.71 -4.89
CA ASN A 165 39.03 6.95 -5.07
C ASN A 165 39.16 6.36 -6.49
N ASP A 166 40.04 6.94 -7.30
CA ASP A 166 40.24 6.50 -8.69
C ASP A 166 41.09 5.24 -8.83
N TYR A 167 41.85 4.87 -7.80
CA TYR A 167 42.56 3.59 -7.75
C TYR A 167 41.59 2.44 -7.46
N ALA A 168 40.60 2.67 -6.59
CA ALA A 168 39.52 1.72 -6.36
C ALA A 168 38.70 1.50 -7.64
N ILE A 169 38.45 2.54 -8.44
CA ILE A 169 37.79 2.39 -9.74
C ILE A 169 38.64 1.60 -10.74
N GLN A 170 39.97 1.71 -10.70
CA GLN A 170 40.85 0.85 -11.48
C GLN A 170 40.77 -0.61 -11.07
N LEU A 171 40.77 -0.89 -9.75
CA LEU A 171 40.51 -2.23 -9.23
C LEU A 171 39.15 -2.75 -9.69
N TYR A 172 38.11 -1.92 -9.61
CA TYR A 172 36.75 -2.28 -10.01
C TYR A 172 36.68 -2.71 -11.48
N GLN A 173 37.21 -1.90 -12.40
CA GLN A 173 37.16 -2.26 -13.82
C GLN A 173 38.12 -3.40 -14.18
N ALA A 174 39.27 -3.53 -13.49
CA ALA A 174 40.17 -4.66 -13.69
C ALA A 174 39.49 -5.96 -13.30
N THR A 175 38.83 -6.00 -12.15
CA THR A 175 38.07 -7.16 -11.71
C THR A 175 36.92 -7.47 -12.65
N LEU A 176 36.07 -6.48 -12.98
CA LEU A 176 34.94 -6.70 -13.88
C LEU A 176 35.39 -7.24 -15.24
N PHE A 177 36.33 -6.59 -15.91
CA PHE A 177 36.71 -6.98 -17.26
C PHE A 177 37.62 -8.21 -17.30
N ASP A 178 38.65 -8.28 -16.44
CA ASP A 178 39.69 -9.31 -16.56
C ASP A 178 39.34 -10.60 -15.80
N ARG A 179 38.48 -10.52 -14.77
CA ARG A 179 38.20 -11.65 -13.86
C ARG A 179 36.76 -12.14 -13.91
N VAL A 180 35.78 -11.22 -13.95
CA VAL A 180 34.35 -11.57 -14.00
C VAL A 180 33.94 -11.89 -15.43
N PHE A 181 33.97 -10.89 -16.32
CA PHE A 181 33.59 -11.08 -17.73
C PHE A 181 34.66 -11.76 -18.58
N LYS A 182 35.94 -11.60 -18.21
CA LYS A 182 37.12 -12.18 -18.89
C LYS A 182 37.20 -11.79 -20.37
N ASP A 183 36.85 -10.55 -20.69
CA ASP A 183 36.88 -10.02 -22.05
C ASP A 183 37.18 -8.50 -22.03
N ASN A 184 37.53 -7.96 -23.18
CA ASN A 184 37.88 -6.56 -23.34
C ASN A 184 36.67 -5.63 -23.11
N PRO A 185 36.91 -4.39 -22.61
CA PRO A 185 35.82 -3.50 -22.21
C PRO A 185 34.80 -3.17 -23.29
N HIS A 186 35.21 -3.08 -24.56
CA HIS A 186 34.30 -2.75 -25.65
C HIS A 186 33.32 -3.90 -25.91
N THR A 187 33.84 -5.14 -26.07
CA THR A 187 32.97 -6.32 -26.24
C THR A 187 32.06 -6.55 -25.04
N VAL A 188 32.57 -6.33 -23.82
CA VAL A 188 31.76 -6.48 -22.61
C VAL A 188 30.63 -5.47 -22.58
N ALA A 189 30.94 -4.18 -22.77
CA ALA A 189 29.95 -3.12 -22.63
C ALA A 189 28.86 -3.19 -23.71
N GLU A 190 29.27 -3.36 -24.97
CA GLU A 190 28.36 -3.31 -26.14
C GLU A 190 27.84 -4.68 -26.58
N ALA A 191 27.93 -5.70 -25.71
CA ALA A 191 27.25 -6.96 -25.96
C ALA A 191 25.73 -6.71 -26.17
N PRO A 192 25.06 -7.39 -27.13
CA PRO A 192 23.65 -7.12 -27.46
C PRO A 192 22.68 -7.28 -26.29
N GLN A 193 23.01 -8.13 -25.32
CA GLN A 193 22.21 -8.33 -24.10
C GLN A 193 22.51 -7.32 -22.98
N ARG A 194 23.42 -6.36 -23.19
CA ARG A 194 23.82 -5.32 -22.23
C ARG A 194 23.57 -3.92 -22.82
N LEU A 195 24.59 -3.04 -22.87
CA LEU A 195 24.42 -1.69 -23.44
C LEU A 195 24.33 -1.71 -24.97
N GLY A 196 24.67 -2.82 -25.63
CA GLY A 196 24.47 -2.97 -27.08
C GLY A 196 23.00 -2.89 -27.49
N ALA A 197 22.07 -3.27 -26.61
CA ALA A 197 20.63 -3.12 -26.83
C ALA A 197 20.18 -1.66 -26.94
N LEU A 198 20.98 -0.71 -26.43
CA LEU A 198 20.63 0.72 -26.43
C LEU A 198 20.82 1.38 -27.80
N GLU A 199 21.32 0.66 -28.81
CA GLU A 199 21.53 1.16 -30.17
C GLU A 199 22.39 2.44 -30.20
N LEU A 200 23.54 2.40 -29.52
CA LEU A 200 24.52 3.49 -29.49
C LEU A 200 25.02 3.80 -30.92
N GLN A 201 24.96 5.07 -31.33
CA GLN A 201 25.22 5.51 -32.71
C GLN A 201 26.71 5.69 -32.99
N ASP A 202 27.47 6.22 -32.01
CA ASP A 202 28.89 6.51 -32.17
C ASP A 202 29.78 5.48 -31.50
N HIS A 203 29.20 4.57 -30.73
CA HIS A 203 29.87 3.52 -29.96
C HIS A 203 30.83 4.05 -28.88
N LEU A 204 30.98 3.25 -27.84
CA LEU A 204 31.86 3.52 -26.72
C LEU A 204 33.32 3.25 -27.09
N LYS A 205 34.21 4.19 -26.74
CA LYS A 205 35.65 4.03 -26.92
C LYS A 205 36.35 3.96 -25.58
N TRP A 206 37.11 2.90 -25.36
CA TRP A 206 37.92 2.70 -24.16
C TRP A 206 39.39 3.02 -24.44
N ARG A 207 40.00 3.86 -23.61
CA ARG A 207 41.41 4.23 -23.75
C ARG A 207 42.32 3.07 -23.34
N GLU A 208 43.19 2.59 -24.23
CA GLU A 208 44.06 1.42 -24.00
C GLU A 208 44.84 1.47 -22.68
N LYS A 209 45.42 2.63 -22.34
CA LYS A 209 46.29 2.77 -21.17
C LYS A 209 45.59 2.47 -19.83
N ASN A 210 44.35 2.90 -19.66
CA ASN A 210 43.69 2.87 -18.35
C ASN A 210 42.17 2.73 -18.41
N ARG A 211 41.64 2.27 -19.56
CA ARG A 211 40.22 2.00 -19.83
C ARG A 211 39.29 3.15 -19.44
N ARG A 212 39.71 4.39 -19.72
CA ARG A 212 38.78 5.52 -19.62
C ARG A 212 37.79 5.49 -20.77
N LEU A 213 36.52 5.70 -20.42
CA LEU A 213 35.42 5.69 -21.37
C LEU A 213 35.30 7.04 -22.07
N SER A 214 35.25 7.01 -23.39
CA SER A 214 34.82 8.11 -24.23
C SER A 214 33.53 7.74 -24.95
N ALA A 215 32.60 8.69 -25.01
CA ALA A 215 31.31 8.53 -25.67
C ALA A 215 30.90 9.88 -26.27
N SER A 216 29.98 9.85 -27.23
CA SER A 216 29.31 11.05 -27.72
C SER A 216 28.25 11.53 -26.72
N VAL A 217 27.71 12.74 -26.90
CA VAL A 217 26.66 13.26 -26.00
C VAL A 217 25.40 12.43 -26.14
N ARG A 218 24.99 12.14 -27.38
CA ARG A 218 23.80 11.34 -27.68
C ARG A 218 23.89 9.91 -27.16
N ASP A 219 25.06 9.27 -27.22
CA ASP A 219 25.23 7.91 -26.68
C ASP A 219 25.24 7.86 -25.16
N PHE A 220 25.89 8.84 -24.52
CA PHE A 220 25.85 8.93 -23.06
C PHE A 220 24.44 9.23 -22.55
N ALA A 221 23.68 10.00 -23.32
CA ALA A 221 22.30 10.32 -23.00
C ALA A 221 21.35 9.11 -23.16
N ARG A 222 21.63 8.17 -24.08
CA ARG A 222 20.95 6.85 -24.12
C ARG A 222 21.18 6.06 -22.84
N ILE A 223 22.41 6.05 -22.31
CA ILE A 223 22.73 5.39 -21.04
C ILE A 223 21.99 6.06 -19.87
N ALA A 224 21.95 7.39 -19.83
CA ALA A 224 21.19 8.12 -18.81
C ALA A 224 19.68 7.85 -18.93
N TRP A 225 19.13 7.78 -20.15
CA TRP A 225 17.73 7.46 -20.40
C TRP A 225 17.38 6.05 -19.96
N PHE A 226 18.25 5.08 -20.20
CA PHE A 226 18.11 3.72 -19.69
C PHE A 226 18.01 3.65 -18.16
N TRP A 227 18.81 4.47 -17.45
CA TRP A 227 18.73 4.58 -15.99
C TRP A 227 17.45 5.26 -15.51
N LEU A 228 17.03 6.35 -16.18
CA LEU A 228 15.75 7.01 -15.88
C LEU A 228 14.57 6.05 -16.07
N ASN A 229 14.68 5.16 -17.06
CA ASN A 229 13.70 4.12 -17.39
C ASN A 229 13.89 2.82 -16.60
N ARG A 230 14.62 2.85 -15.49
CA ARG A 230 14.72 1.74 -14.53
C ARG A 230 15.07 0.41 -15.18
N GLY A 231 15.97 0.42 -16.16
CA GLY A 231 16.45 -0.78 -16.82
C GLY A 231 15.60 -1.27 -18.00
N LYS A 232 14.53 -0.54 -18.34
CA LYS A 232 13.72 -0.81 -19.53
C LYS A 232 14.31 -0.12 -20.75
N TRP A 233 14.30 -0.82 -21.88
CA TRP A 233 14.60 -0.28 -23.20
C TRP A 233 13.65 -0.84 -24.25
N LYS A 234 12.81 0.03 -24.83
CA LYS A 234 11.69 -0.38 -25.70
C LYS A 234 10.82 -1.41 -24.95
N ASP A 235 10.52 -2.54 -25.58
CA ASP A 235 9.70 -3.61 -25.01
C ASP A 235 10.47 -4.54 -24.07
N ASN A 236 11.77 -4.30 -23.83
CA ASN A 236 12.64 -5.23 -23.09
C ASN A 236 13.05 -4.65 -21.74
N GLN A 237 12.83 -5.41 -20.66
CA GLN A 237 13.45 -5.17 -19.36
C GLN A 237 14.86 -5.78 -19.37
N LEU A 238 15.90 -4.96 -19.55
CA LEU A 238 17.28 -5.45 -19.69
C LEU A 238 17.93 -5.71 -18.33
N LEU A 239 17.63 -4.88 -17.32
CA LEU A 239 17.99 -5.07 -15.91
C LEU A 239 16.72 -5.05 -15.06
N PRO A 240 16.54 -5.90 -14.03
CA PRO A 240 15.36 -5.88 -13.17
C PRO A 240 15.08 -4.50 -12.56
N GLU A 241 13.80 -4.13 -12.51
CA GLU A 241 13.37 -2.86 -11.90
C GLU A 241 13.79 -2.76 -10.43
N SER A 242 13.77 -3.88 -9.70
CA SER A 242 14.20 -3.96 -8.30
C SER A 242 15.63 -3.49 -8.07
N TYR A 243 16.54 -3.61 -9.05
CA TYR A 243 17.90 -3.08 -8.92
C TYR A 243 17.91 -1.56 -8.81
N PHE A 244 16.94 -0.88 -9.45
CA PHE A 244 16.84 0.57 -9.39
C PHE A 244 16.21 1.01 -8.06
N ASP A 245 15.25 0.25 -7.53
CA ASP A 245 14.72 0.46 -6.16
C ASP A 245 15.81 0.32 -5.09
N ASP A 246 16.65 -0.70 -5.24
CA ASP A 246 17.67 -1.01 -4.24
C ASP A 246 18.87 -0.07 -4.30
N TYR A 247 19.24 0.41 -5.50
CA TYR A 247 20.54 1.02 -5.77
C TYR A 247 20.51 2.45 -6.32
N VAL A 248 19.37 2.98 -6.76
CA VAL A 248 19.19 4.43 -7.07
C VAL A 248 18.89 5.19 -5.78
N ARG A 249 19.78 5.06 -4.80
CA ARG A 249 19.75 5.76 -3.52
C ARG A 249 21.16 5.82 -2.93
N PRO A 250 21.45 6.74 -1.99
CA PRO A 250 22.73 6.74 -1.29
C PRO A 250 23.06 5.38 -0.67
N GLN A 251 24.29 4.92 -0.87
CA GLN A 251 24.82 3.68 -0.30
C GLN A 251 25.95 3.96 0.70
N THR A 252 26.21 5.24 0.94
CA THR A 252 27.18 5.73 1.92
C THR A 252 26.42 6.21 3.16
N PRO A 253 26.69 5.66 4.35
CA PRO A 253 26.09 6.17 5.59
C PRO A 253 26.36 7.68 5.74
N ILE A 254 25.35 8.42 6.23
CA ILE A 254 25.41 9.88 6.32
C ILE A 254 26.46 10.38 7.31
N ASP A 255 26.76 9.61 8.34
CA ASP A 255 27.74 9.91 9.39
C ASP A 255 29.14 9.37 9.07
N LEU A 256 29.32 8.69 7.93
CA LEU A 256 30.58 8.07 7.55
C LEU A 256 31.71 9.10 7.47
N ALA A 257 32.78 8.86 8.24
CA ALA A 257 33.92 9.75 8.31
C ALA A 257 34.65 9.84 6.96
N GLN A 258 35.26 11.01 6.68
CA GLN A 258 36.23 11.12 5.60
C GLN A 258 37.48 10.32 5.96
N THR A 259 38.12 9.70 4.96
CA THR A 259 39.43 9.06 5.15
C THR A 259 40.46 10.02 5.73
N LYS A 260 41.35 9.51 6.59
CA LYS A 260 42.47 10.24 7.18
C LYS A 260 43.49 10.59 6.13
N TYR A 261 44.09 11.78 6.21
CA TYR A 261 45.20 12.16 5.33
C TYR A 261 46.31 11.09 5.35
N MET A 262 46.79 10.75 4.16
CA MET A 262 47.87 9.80 3.93
C MET A 262 48.62 10.28 2.69
N GLU A 263 49.96 10.28 2.74
CA GLU A 263 50.74 10.36 1.52
C GLU A 263 50.40 9.17 0.62
N GLN A 264 50.37 9.39 -0.69
CA GLN A 264 49.86 8.40 -1.64
C GLN A 264 50.55 7.05 -1.46
N ALA A 265 49.79 6.04 -1.04
CA ALA A 265 50.31 4.70 -0.83
C ALA A 265 50.77 4.08 -2.17
N GLU A 266 51.79 3.23 -2.09
CA GLU A 266 52.27 2.47 -3.24
C GLU A 266 51.16 1.54 -3.75
N ASP A 267 50.80 1.68 -5.02
CA ASP A 267 49.84 0.81 -5.70
C ASP A 267 50.46 -0.56 -5.95
N TYR A 268 50.37 -1.44 -4.96
CA TYR A 268 51.02 -2.75 -4.97
C TYR A 268 50.49 -3.70 -6.05
N LEU A 269 49.30 -3.42 -6.63
CA LEU A 269 48.77 -4.16 -7.77
C LEU A 269 49.23 -3.60 -9.12
N GLY A 270 49.83 -2.41 -9.15
CA GLY A 270 50.30 -1.75 -10.36
C GLY A 270 49.20 -1.42 -11.37
N LEU A 271 47.97 -1.20 -10.92
CA LEU A 271 46.78 -0.93 -11.75
C LEU A 271 46.77 0.52 -12.26
N GLY A 272 47.39 1.44 -11.52
CA GLY A 272 47.36 2.87 -11.78
C GLY A 272 46.04 3.50 -11.35
N SER A 273 45.76 4.68 -11.90
CA SER A 273 44.57 5.49 -11.58
C SER A 273 43.66 5.70 -12.79
N TYR A 274 42.36 5.81 -12.54
CA TYR A 274 41.38 6.26 -13.54
C TYR A 274 41.65 7.69 -14.04
N GLY A 275 42.33 8.52 -13.24
CA GLY A 275 42.77 9.85 -13.62
C GLY A 275 43.12 10.77 -12.44
N GLY A 276 42.63 10.45 -11.24
CA GLY A 276 42.82 11.19 -9.99
C GLY A 276 43.62 10.44 -8.91
N GLY A 277 43.36 10.77 -7.64
CA GLY A 277 44.03 10.19 -6.46
C GLY A 277 43.21 9.11 -5.76
N SER A 278 43.72 8.58 -4.64
CA SER A 278 42.95 7.69 -3.77
C SER A 278 41.97 8.41 -2.83
N ASP A 279 42.05 9.74 -2.76
CA ASP A 279 41.08 10.64 -2.14
C ASP A 279 41.13 12.01 -2.86
N HIS A 280 40.17 12.30 -3.75
CA HIS A 280 40.21 13.51 -4.58
C HIS A 280 38.80 14.03 -4.90
N PHE A 281 38.67 15.07 -5.74
CA PHE A 281 37.39 15.68 -6.17
C PHE A 281 36.60 16.42 -5.07
N THR A 282 36.10 15.72 -4.04
CA THR A 282 35.23 16.30 -3.00
C THR A 282 35.22 15.46 -1.73
N THR A 283 34.69 16.01 -0.64
CA THR A 283 34.45 15.34 0.66
C THR A 283 32.96 15.19 1.00
N PHE A 284 32.07 15.54 0.06
CA PHE A 284 30.61 15.58 0.28
C PHE A 284 29.90 14.22 0.24
N GLY A 285 30.53 13.13 -0.22
CA GLY A 285 29.78 11.94 -0.66
C GLY A 285 29.10 11.09 0.42
N ALA A 286 29.40 11.28 1.71
CA ALA A 286 28.69 10.60 2.79
C ALA A 286 27.21 11.06 2.85
N GLY A 287 26.28 10.11 2.74
CA GLY A 287 24.83 10.35 2.68
C GLY A 287 24.27 10.64 1.29
N ILE A 288 25.12 10.82 0.27
CA ILE A 288 24.66 11.31 -1.05
C ILE A 288 25.29 10.57 -2.24
N TYR A 289 25.98 9.45 -2.02
CA TYR A 289 26.69 8.72 -3.06
C TYR A 289 26.40 7.22 -3.02
N GLY A 290 26.31 6.58 -4.18
CA GLY A 290 26.01 5.15 -4.26
C GLY A 290 26.05 4.63 -5.68
N PHE A 291 26.62 3.44 -5.89
CA PHE A 291 26.82 2.83 -7.23
C PHE A 291 27.27 3.83 -8.30
N ASN A 292 28.22 4.66 -7.90
CA ASN A 292 28.86 5.71 -8.67
C ASN A 292 27.99 6.91 -9.12
N TRP A 293 26.76 7.04 -8.59
CA TRP A 293 25.87 8.19 -8.74
C TRP A 293 25.92 9.14 -7.54
N TRP A 294 25.58 10.41 -7.79
CA TRP A 294 25.34 11.44 -6.78
C TRP A 294 23.85 11.72 -6.64
N PHE A 295 23.33 11.83 -5.41
CA PHE A 295 21.90 11.97 -5.13
C PHE A 295 21.55 13.31 -4.49
N ASN A 296 20.34 13.82 -4.74
CA ASN A 296 19.83 15.04 -4.13
C ASN A 296 19.38 14.84 -2.66
N GLU A 297 20.28 14.33 -1.83
CA GLU A 297 20.01 14.02 -0.43
C GLU A 297 20.75 14.95 0.53
N THR A 298 20.39 14.86 1.82
CA THR A 298 21.18 15.45 2.90
C THR A 298 22.48 14.67 3.09
N GLY A 299 23.56 15.36 3.46
CA GLY A 299 24.85 14.70 3.68
C GLY A 299 25.59 15.26 4.88
N ARG A 300 26.68 14.58 5.26
CA ARG A 300 27.44 14.86 6.49
C ARG A 300 27.83 16.33 6.68
N LEU A 301 28.16 17.02 5.58
CA LEU A 301 28.65 18.39 5.59
C LEU A 301 27.56 19.44 5.38
N HIS A 302 26.34 19.01 5.09
CA HIS A 302 25.17 19.84 4.81
C HIS A 302 23.89 19.17 5.37
N PRO A 303 23.84 18.81 6.66
CA PRO A 303 22.72 18.01 7.20
C PRO A 303 21.38 18.74 7.22
N ALA A 304 21.40 20.08 7.15
CA ALA A 304 20.19 20.91 7.20
C ALA A 304 19.60 21.22 5.81
N SER A 305 20.17 20.68 4.73
CA SER A 305 19.78 21.02 3.37
C SER A 305 20.13 19.90 2.40
N ARG A 306 19.30 19.63 1.39
CA ARG A 306 19.66 18.70 0.32
C ARG A 306 20.87 19.19 -0.48
N THR A 307 21.58 18.29 -1.16
CA THR A 307 22.75 18.59 -1.99
C THR A 307 22.42 19.68 -3.03
N TRP A 308 21.27 19.54 -3.67
CA TRP A 308 20.70 20.51 -4.60
C TRP A 308 19.31 21.00 -4.16
N PRO A 309 19.23 22.01 -3.26
CA PRO A 309 18.00 22.35 -2.54
C PRO A 309 16.82 22.77 -3.42
N ASN A 310 17.12 23.31 -4.60
CA ASN A 310 16.12 23.86 -5.52
C ASN A 310 15.83 22.93 -6.71
N ALA A 311 16.42 21.72 -6.72
CA ALA A 311 16.10 20.68 -7.68
C ALA A 311 15.09 19.69 -7.05
N PRO A 312 14.32 18.93 -7.85
CA PRO A 312 13.47 17.86 -7.38
C PRO A 312 14.19 16.90 -6.42
N VAL A 313 13.47 16.42 -5.40
CA VAL A 313 14.04 15.56 -4.34
C VAL A 313 14.61 14.25 -4.86
N ASP A 314 14.06 13.76 -5.96
CA ASP A 314 14.45 12.53 -6.65
C ASP A 314 15.54 12.74 -7.71
N ALA A 315 16.11 13.96 -7.81
CA ALA A 315 17.18 14.22 -8.75
C ALA A 315 18.46 13.47 -8.38
N TYR A 316 19.11 12.89 -9.39
CA TYR A 316 20.42 12.27 -9.23
C TYR A 316 21.25 12.46 -10.51
N MET A 317 22.57 12.47 -10.38
CA MET A 317 23.45 12.79 -11.51
C MET A 317 24.81 12.13 -11.43
N SER A 318 25.45 12.01 -12.59
CA SER A 318 26.88 11.73 -12.69
C SER A 318 27.65 13.04 -12.77
N ILE A 319 28.75 13.15 -12.03
CA ILE A 319 29.62 14.34 -12.05
C ILE A 319 31.02 13.96 -12.52
N GLY A 320 31.40 14.52 -13.66
CA GLY A 320 32.72 14.41 -14.26
C GLY A 320 33.49 15.71 -14.15
N ALA A 321 34.80 15.60 -13.91
CA ALA A 321 35.71 16.73 -14.08
C ALA A 321 35.59 17.33 -15.49
N GLY A 322 36.03 18.58 -15.64
CA GLY A 322 35.96 19.27 -16.93
C GLY A 322 34.54 19.56 -17.42
N GLY A 323 33.50 19.30 -16.62
CA GLY A 323 32.13 19.66 -16.94
C GLY A 323 31.30 18.60 -17.66
N ASN A 324 31.67 17.33 -17.50
CA ASN A 324 30.94 16.21 -18.11
C ASN A 324 29.94 15.68 -17.09
N CYS A 325 28.66 15.97 -17.25
CA CYS A 325 27.62 15.58 -16.31
C CYS A 325 26.37 15.12 -17.04
N ALA A 326 25.63 14.21 -16.41
CA ALA A 326 24.28 13.83 -16.80
C ALA A 326 23.40 13.84 -15.54
N VAL A 327 22.33 14.64 -15.55
CA VAL A 327 21.35 14.70 -14.47
C VAL A 327 20.00 14.15 -14.93
N MET A 328 19.40 13.40 -14.02
CA MET A 328 18.09 12.78 -14.13
C MET A 328 17.12 13.48 -13.18
N TYR A 329 15.93 13.79 -13.68
CA TYR A 329 14.77 14.21 -12.89
C TYR A 329 13.63 13.22 -13.12
N PRO A 330 13.54 12.12 -12.36
CA PRO A 330 12.54 11.07 -12.57
C PRO A 330 11.10 11.58 -12.56
N SER A 331 10.77 12.41 -11.57
CA SER A 331 9.46 13.06 -11.38
C SER A 331 9.04 13.96 -12.53
N LEU A 332 10.01 14.42 -13.33
CA LEU A 332 9.78 15.24 -14.52
C LEU A 332 10.03 14.47 -15.82
N ASN A 333 10.44 13.20 -15.76
CA ASN A 333 10.86 12.41 -16.92
C ASN A 333 11.81 13.18 -17.86
N LEU A 334 12.74 13.92 -17.24
CA LEU A 334 13.57 14.94 -17.87
C LEU A 334 15.05 14.64 -17.62
N LEU A 335 15.86 14.75 -18.67
CA LEU A 335 17.31 14.61 -18.61
C LEU A 335 18.02 15.86 -19.12
N LEU A 336 19.15 16.18 -18.49
CA LEU A 336 20.12 17.14 -19.01
C LEU A 336 21.50 16.50 -19.04
N VAL A 337 22.08 16.42 -20.23
CA VAL A 337 23.39 15.79 -20.46
C VAL A 337 24.30 16.81 -21.12
N CYS A 338 25.44 17.09 -20.52
CA CYS A 338 26.40 18.06 -21.07
C CYS A 338 27.83 17.60 -20.85
N ALA A 339 28.59 17.52 -21.95
CA ALA A 339 30.02 17.35 -21.97
C ALA A 339 30.72 18.71 -22.06
N GLU A 340 31.87 18.84 -21.37
CA GLU A 340 32.69 20.06 -21.40
C GLU A 340 31.94 21.35 -20.97
N GLY A 341 30.89 21.22 -20.14
CA GLY A 341 30.03 22.32 -19.70
C GLY A 341 30.50 23.04 -18.43
N ASN A 342 30.17 24.32 -18.28
CA ASN A 342 30.50 25.11 -17.10
C ASN A 342 29.43 24.95 -16.00
N TRP A 343 29.46 23.82 -15.29
CA TRP A 343 28.57 23.53 -14.15
C TRP A 343 28.97 24.27 -12.86
N GLY A 344 30.22 24.76 -12.77
CA GLY A 344 30.81 25.20 -11.51
C GLY A 344 31.29 24.03 -10.64
N LYS A 345 31.64 24.31 -9.39
CA LYS A 345 32.04 23.27 -8.41
C LYS A 345 30.80 22.72 -7.72
N LEU A 346 30.88 21.45 -7.30
CA LEU A 346 29.93 20.90 -6.34
C LEU A 346 30.08 21.67 -5.01
N ASP A 347 29.02 22.36 -4.62
CA ASP A 347 28.90 23.14 -3.39
C ASP A 347 27.56 22.78 -2.76
N ALA A 348 27.55 21.61 -2.13
CA ALA A 348 26.34 20.94 -1.67
C ALA A 348 25.62 21.76 -0.60
N GLY A 349 24.29 21.84 -0.68
CA GLY A 349 23.48 22.63 0.25
C GLY A 349 23.50 24.14 -0.01
N ASN A 350 24.30 24.65 -0.96
CA ASN A 350 24.29 26.07 -1.30
C ASN A 350 23.33 26.36 -2.47
N PRO A 351 22.12 26.91 -2.23
CA PRO A 351 21.15 27.17 -3.29
C PRO A 351 21.62 28.22 -4.32
N LYS A 352 22.64 29.02 -3.98
CA LYS A 352 23.20 30.06 -4.87
C LYS A 352 24.34 29.54 -5.74
N SER A 353 24.80 28.30 -5.53
CA SER A 353 25.87 27.72 -6.34
C SER A 353 25.46 27.67 -7.81
N ARG A 354 26.44 27.74 -8.72
CA ARG A 354 26.16 27.72 -10.15
C ARG A 354 25.45 26.45 -10.57
N MET A 355 25.93 25.30 -10.08
CA MET A 355 25.34 23.99 -10.33
C MET A 355 23.88 23.99 -9.86
N ASN A 356 23.61 24.47 -8.63
CA ASN A 356 22.25 24.52 -8.11
C ASN A 356 21.30 25.37 -8.95
N ARG A 357 21.73 26.55 -9.38
CA ARG A 357 20.90 27.39 -10.24
C ARG A 357 20.63 26.74 -11.58
N LEU A 358 21.63 26.12 -12.21
CA LEU A 358 21.44 25.39 -13.47
C LEU A 358 20.46 24.24 -13.31
N LEU A 359 20.60 23.45 -12.25
CA LEU A 359 19.71 22.33 -11.98
C LEU A 359 18.27 22.80 -11.72
N ALA A 360 18.10 23.88 -10.95
CA ALA A 360 16.80 24.47 -10.65
C ALA A 360 16.16 25.09 -11.89
N THR A 361 16.91 25.82 -12.72
CA THR A 361 16.41 26.38 -13.98
C THR A 361 16.01 25.27 -14.95
N THR A 362 16.75 24.16 -14.98
CA THR A 362 16.42 23.02 -15.86
C THR A 362 15.13 22.33 -15.41
N SER A 363 15.00 22.02 -14.11
CA SER A 363 13.78 21.40 -13.59
C SER A 363 12.58 22.33 -13.61
N GLY A 364 12.80 23.62 -13.31
CA GLY A 364 11.78 24.66 -13.37
C GLY A 364 11.42 25.11 -14.79
N ALA A 365 12.17 24.66 -15.81
CA ALA A 365 11.77 24.82 -17.20
C ALA A 365 10.59 23.91 -17.55
N ALA A 366 10.33 22.85 -16.77
CA ALA A 366 9.08 22.13 -16.91
C ALA A 366 7.92 23.07 -16.59
N ILE A 367 7.20 23.48 -17.63
CA ILE A 367 5.90 24.11 -17.47
C ILE A 367 5.04 22.98 -16.97
N GLU A 368 4.76 22.93 -15.68
CA GLU A 368 3.68 22.07 -15.19
C GLU A 368 2.46 22.43 -16.03
N SER A 369 1.99 21.52 -16.89
CA SER A 369 0.58 21.58 -17.23
C SER A 369 -0.12 21.41 -15.89
N SER A 370 -0.63 22.52 -15.36
CA SER A 370 -1.49 22.57 -14.18
C SER A 370 -2.75 21.70 -14.30
N ASP A 371 -2.96 21.07 -15.47
CA ASP A 371 -4.25 20.55 -15.89
C ASP A 371 -4.30 19.01 -15.96
N SER A 372 -3.22 18.28 -15.69
CA SER A 372 -3.23 16.80 -15.70
C SER A 372 -2.61 16.21 -14.43
N PRO A 373 -3.35 15.38 -13.68
CA PRO A 373 -2.83 14.80 -12.44
C PRO A 373 -1.74 13.77 -12.71
N ARG A 374 -0.83 13.62 -11.75
CA ARG A 374 0.07 12.47 -11.70
C ARG A 374 -0.74 11.26 -11.22
N VAL A 375 -0.73 10.19 -12.00
CA VAL A 375 -1.38 8.92 -11.65
C VAL A 375 -0.31 7.90 -11.23
N SER A 376 -0.57 7.15 -10.15
CA SER A 376 0.32 6.09 -9.63
C SER A 376 0.73 5.06 -10.69
N SER A 377 1.87 4.39 -10.52
CA SER A 377 2.34 3.36 -11.46
C SER A 377 1.54 2.06 -11.38
N GLN A 378 1.04 1.71 -10.19
CA GLN A 378 0.23 0.52 -9.98
C GLN A 378 -1.21 0.77 -10.47
N MET A 379 -1.61 0.01 -11.49
CA MET A 379 -2.88 0.18 -12.21
C MET A 379 -3.59 -1.17 -12.38
N THR A 380 -4.01 -1.76 -11.27
CA THR A 380 -4.59 -3.10 -11.25
C THR A 380 -5.88 -3.08 -10.45
N LYS A 381 -6.89 -3.84 -10.91
CA LYS A 381 -8.15 -3.98 -10.19
C LYS A 381 -7.87 -4.35 -8.71
N TRP A 382 -8.59 -3.71 -7.81
CA TRP A 382 -8.44 -3.78 -6.36
C TRP A 382 -7.18 -3.20 -5.74
N GLN A 383 -6.17 -2.79 -6.50
CA GLN A 383 -5.02 -2.07 -5.95
C GLN A 383 -5.34 -0.58 -5.83
N PRO A 384 -4.82 0.13 -4.80
CA PRO A 384 -5.04 1.57 -4.67
C PRO A 384 -4.40 2.31 -5.85
N VAL A 385 -5.16 3.24 -6.42
CA VAL A 385 -4.74 4.16 -7.48
C VAL A 385 -4.76 5.58 -6.91
N THR A 386 -3.64 6.26 -7.03
CA THR A 386 -3.45 7.63 -6.53
C THR A 386 -3.50 8.62 -7.69
N LEU A 387 -4.27 9.69 -7.52
CA LEU A 387 -4.32 10.86 -8.38
C LEU A 387 -3.84 12.08 -7.60
N ASP A 388 -2.68 12.61 -7.98
CA ASP A 388 -2.09 13.82 -7.40
C ASP A 388 -2.28 15.00 -8.35
N PHE A 389 -2.98 16.01 -7.87
CA PHE A 389 -3.26 17.26 -8.55
C PHE A 389 -2.38 18.38 -7.96
N HIS A 390 -1.85 19.25 -8.81
CA HIS A 390 -1.12 20.43 -8.37
C HIS A 390 -2.08 21.64 -8.35
N GLY A 391 -2.42 22.10 -7.14
CA GLY A 391 -3.37 23.18 -6.88
C GLY A 391 -2.71 24.41 -6.27
N PRO A 392 -3.47 25.22 -5.51
CA PRO A 392 -2.91 26.31 -4.72
C PRO A 392 -1.89 25.77 -3.70
N ASP A 393 -0.81 26.52 -3.50
CA ASP A 393 0.09 26.30 -2.37
C ASP A 393 -0.66 26.55 -1.05
N ALA A 394 -0.50 25.66 -0.09
CA ALA A 394 -0.99 25.83 1.27
C ALA A 394 0.02 25.27 2.27
N HIS A 395 -0.10 25.71 3.51
CA HIS A 395 0.50 25.06 4.67
C HIS A 395 -0.60 24.43 5.52
N ALA A 396 -0.36 23.25 6.08
CA ALA A 396 -1.27 22.53 6.98
C ALA A 396 -1.66 23.28 8.29
N ARG A 397 -1.22 24.54 8.47
CA ARG A 397 -1.57 25.42 9.61
C ARG A 397 -2.29 26.69 9.15
N ASP A 398 -2.49 26.85 7.85
CA ASP A 398 -3.20 28.01 7.32
C ASP A 398 -4.67 27.91 7.72
N SER A 399 -5.28 29.04 8.07
CA SER A 399 -6.69 29.13 8.46
C SER A 399 -7.50 30.09 7.59
N ASP A 400 -6.87 30.70 6.58
CA ASP A 400 -7.50 31.63 5.64
C ASP A 400 -6.74 31.63 4.30
N PRO A 401 -7.08 30.72 3.38
CA PRO A 401 -8.00 29.59 3.55
C PRO A 401 -7.37 28.43 4.35
N ASN A 402 -8.19 27.67 5.10
CA ASN A 402 -7.81 26.40 5.68
C ASN A 402 -7.75 25.30 4.59
N PRO A 403 -6.61 24.62 4.38
CA PRO A 403 -6.46 23.60 3.33
C PRO A 403 -7.37 22.37 3.52
N PHE A 404 -7.84 22.09 4.74
CA PHE A 404 -8.69 20.95 5.04
C PHE A 404 -10.18 21.31 4.95
N LEU A 405 -10.54 22.54 5.29
CA LEU A 405 -11.94 22.96 5.48
C LEU A 405 -12.46 23.84 4.33
N ASP A 406 -11.64 24.77 3.84
CA ASP A 406 -12.05 25.78 2.87
C ASP A 406 -11.72 25.41 1.42
N TYR A 407 -11.18 24.21 1.21
CA TYR A 407 -11.03 23.59 -0.09
C TYR A 407 -11.68 22.22 -0.14
N ARG A 408 -12.33 21.92 -1.27
CA ARG A 408 -12.95 20.61 -1.53
C ARG A 408 -12.48 20.06 -2.85
N LEU A 409 -11.74 18.96 -2.79
CA LEU A 409 -11.48 18.08 -3.94
C LEU A 409 -12.48 16.93 -3.96
N GLN A 410 -13.28 16.83 -5.02
CA GLN A 410 -14.06 15.65 -5.38
C GLN A 410 -13.61 15.17 -6.76
N VAL A 411 -13.40 13.86 -6.94
CA VAL A 411 -13.12 13.29 -8.26
C VAL A 411 -14.19 12.28 -8.61
N ARG A 412 -14.94 12.57 -9.67
CA ARG A 412 -15.92 11.64 -10.24
C ARG A 412 -15.19 10.68 -11.17
N LEU A 413 -15.14 9.42 -10.78
CA LEU A 413 -14.56 8.32 -11.56
C LEU A 413 -15.67 7.55 -12.26
N THR A 414 -15.50 7.27 -13.54
CA THR A 414 -16.42 6.46 -14.35
C THR A 414 -15.70 5.21 -14.83
N GLY A 415 -16.18 4.05 -14.38
CA GLY A 415 -15.63 2.76 -14.75
C GLY A 415 -16.07 2.28 -16.13
N PRO A 416 -15.49 1.16 -16.62
CA PRO A 416 -15.80 0.57 -17.92
C PRO A 416 -17.29 0.27 -18.14
N SER A 417 -18.01 -0.16 -17.10
CA SER A 417 -19.46 -0.40 -17.14
C SER A 417 -20.30 0.88 -17.24
N GLY A 418 -19.70 2.06 -17.07
CA GLY A 418 -20.40 3.33 -16.90
C GLY A 418 -20.80 3.62 -15.45
N LYS A 419 -20.48 2.74 -14.49
CA LYS A 419 -20.67 3.01 -13.06
C LYS A 419 -19.84 4.23 -12.65
N MET A 420 -20.47 5.15 -11.91
CA MET A 420 -19.82 6.36 -11.41
C MET A 420 -19.58 6.26 -9.90
N THR A 421 -18.41 6.72 -9.46
CA THR A 421 -17.99 6.76 -8.07
C THR A 421 -17.43 8.16 -7.78
N ASN A 422 -17.96 8.88 -6.80
CA ASN A 422 -17.48 10.23 -6.44
C ASN A 422 -16.53 10.12 -5.24
N VAL A 423 -15.23 10.25 -5.45
CA VAL A 423 -14.24 10.02 -4.41
C VAL A 423 -13.75 11.34 -3.80
N PRO A 424 -13.78 11.48 -2.47
CA PRO A 424 -13.22 12.65 -1.80
C PRO A 424 -11.69 12.64 -1.82
N GLY A 425 -11.11 13.80 -2.16
CA GLY A 425 -9.68 14.07 -2.02
C GLY A 425 -9.35 14.88 -0.77
N PHE A 426 -8.04 15.03 -0.53
CA PHE A 426 -7.48 15.69 0.66
C PHE A 426 -6.21 16.48 0.30
N PHE A 427 -5.84 17.44 1.16
CA PHE A 427 -4.55 18.13 1.05
C PHE A 427 -3.39 17.22 1.50
N ALA A 428 -2.38 17.07 0.64
CA ALA A 428 -1.24 16.17 0.82
C ALA A 428 0.11 16.90 0.93
N GLY A 429 0.12 18.23 1.09
CA GLY A 429 1.34 18.98 1.29
C GLY A 429 2.24 18.96 0.04
N ASP A 430 3.48 18.51 0.21
CA ASP A 430 4.43 18.31 -0.90
C ASP A 430 4.31 16.93 -1.58
N GLY A 431 3.29 16.14 -1.21
CA GLY A 431 3.07 14.78 -1.69
C GLY A 431 3.91 13.71 -0.98
N ASN A 432 4.82 14.12 -0.08
CA ASN A 432 5.75 13.29 0.69
C ASN A 432 5.77 13.71 2.18
N ASP A 433 4.59 13.98 2.74
CA ASP A 433 4.34 14.30 4.16
C ASP A 433 4.81 15.67 4.64
N GLY A 434 5.37 16.50 3.76
CA GLY A 434 5.71 17.88 4.09
C GLY A 434 4.46 18.69 4.44
N LEU A 435 4.56 19.55 5.46
CA LEU A 435 3.43 20.36 5.91
C LEU A 435 3.05 21.50 4.94
N SER A 436 3.87 21.76 3.92
CA SER A 436 3.63 22.79 2.92
C SER A 436 3.78 22.21 1.53
N GLY A 437 2.95 22.67 0.62
CA GLY A 437 3.06 22.34 -0.80
C GLY A 437 1.74 22.56 -1.52
N ASN A 438 1.66 22.04 -2.72
CA ASN A 438 0.55 22.25 -3.64
C ASN A 438 -0.13 20.94 -4.07
N VAL A 439 0.14 19.82 -3.38
CA VAL A 439 -0.39 18.51 -3.77
C VAL A 439 -1.75 18.27 -3.11
N TRP A 440 -2.73 17.98 -3.96
CA TRP A 440 -4.08 17.58 -3.58
C TRP A 440 -4.32 16.16 -4.12
N ARG A 441 -4.67 15.23 -3.24
CA ARG A 441 -4.61 13.80 -3.52
C ARG A 441 -5.99 13.16 -3.46
N VAL A 442 -6.28 12.28 -4.40
CA VAL A 442 -7.34 11.27 -4.31
C VAL A 442 -6.70 9.89 -4.34
N VAL A 443 -7.15 9.00 -3.46
CA VAL A 443 -6.83 7.58 -3.52
C VAL A 443 -8.12 6.81 -3.68
N PHE A 444 -8.18 5.94 -4.68
CA PHE A 444 -9.35 5.09 -4.90
C PHE A 444 -8.95 3.69 -5.33
N THR A 445 -9.86 2.74 -5.16
CA THR A 445 -9.61 1.35 -5.49
C THR A 445 -10.56 0.90 -6.60
N PRO A 446 -10.10 0.75 -7.86
CA PRO A 446 -10.93 0.39 -9.00
C PRO A 446 -11.50 -1.03 -8.83
N ASP A 447 -12.79 -1.17 -9.10
CA ASP A 447 -13.54 -2.44 -9.00
C ASP A 447 -13.74 -3.17 -10.33
N GLU A 448 -13.23 -2.59 -11.41
CA GLU A 448 -13.36 -3.09 -12.77
C GLU A 448 -12.04 -2.93 -13.53
N ALA A 449 -11.68 -3.94 -14.31
CA ALA A 449 -10.58 -3.86 -15.26
C ALA A 449 -11.04 -3.19 -16.55
N GLY A 450 -10.17 -2.41 -17.18
CA GLY A 450 -10.43 -1.67 -18.40
C GLY A 450 -10.26 -0.16 -18.22
N ARG A 451 -10.85 0.60 -19.15
CA ARG A 451 -10.68 2.05 -19.20
C ARG A 451 -11.56 2.77 -18.18
N TRP A 452 -10.92 3.56 -17.34
CA TRP A 452 -11.54 4.49 -16.41
C TRP A 452 -11.39 5.92 -16.91
N ARG A 453 -12.39 6.75 -16.60
CA ARG A 453 -12.35 8.21 -16.82
C ARG A 453 -12.53 8.92 -15.51
N PHE A 454 -11.93 10.09 -15.36
CA PHE A 454 -12.17 10.95 -14.20
C PHE A 454 -12.54 12.36 -14.62
N GLN A 455 -13.26 13.05 -13.75
CA GLN A 455 -13.44 14.49 -13.76
C GLN A 455 -13.22 15.04 -12.35
N ALA A 456 -12.31 15.99 -12.20
CA ALA A 456 -12.02 16.63 -10.93
C ALA A 456 -12.89 17.86 -10.72
N TYR A 457 -13.35 18.06 -9.49
CA TYR A 457 -14.07 19.23 -9.03
C TYR A 457 -13.31 19.78 -7.83
N PHE A 458 -12.76 20.99 -7.97
CA PHE A 458 -11.93 21.62 -6.97
C PHE A 458 -12.50 22.99 -6.61
N ARG A 459 -13.06 23.09 -5.41
CA ARG A 459 -13.84 24.25 -4.94
C ARG A 459 -13.15 24.91 -3.76
N GLN A 460 -13.27 26.23 -3.67
CA GLN A 460 -12.84 27.03 -2.52
C GLN A 460 -14.02 27.83 -1.96
N GLY A 461 -14.15 27.86 -0.64
CA GLY A 461 -15.15 28.66 0.07
C GLY A 461 -15.29 28.21 1.51
N ASP A 462 -15.90 29.04 2.33
CA ASP A 462 -16.11 28.78 3.77
C ASP A 462 -16.77 27.41 3.99
N ASP A 463 -16.14 26.56 4.80
CA ASP A 463 -16.60 25.21 5.17
C ASP A 463 -16.93 24.28 3.98
N VAL A 464 -16.42 24.59 2.78
CA VAL A 464 -16.84 23.89 1.55
C VAL A 464 -16.51 22.39 1.58
N ALA A 465 -15.46 21.98 2.29
CA ALA A 465 -15.07 20.58 2.41
C ALA A 465 -16.19 19.70 2.98
N VAL A 466 -16.97 20.23 3.93
CA VAL A 466 -18.01 19.48 4.66
C VAL A 466 -19.42 19.68 4.09
N SER A 467 -19.56 20.48 3.03
CA SER A 467 -20.83 20.62 2.31
C SER A 467 -21.09 19.39 1.42
N LEU A 468 -22.34 18.93 1.42
CA LEU A 468 -22.84 17.88 0.52
C LEU A 468 -23.36 18.45 -0.81
N ASP A 469 -23.53 19.77 -0.93
CA ASP A 469 -23.95 20.41 -2.18
C ASP A 469 -22.75 20.55 -3.12
N ASP A 470 -22.82 19.92 -4.30
CA ASP A 470 -21.70 19.82 -5.25
C ASP A 470 -21.34 21.17 -5.91
N VAL A 471 -22.22 22.17 -5.85
CA VAL A 471 -21.97 23.51 -6.40
C VAL A 471 -21.50 24.54 -5.38
N ASP A 472 -21.45 24.20 -4.09
CA ASP A 472 -20.92 25.11 -3.07
C ASP A 472 -19.44 25.45 -3.31
N GLY A 473 -19.09 26.70 -2.99
CA GLY A 473 -17.78 27.29 -3.24
C GLY A 473 -17.56 27.76 -4.70
N ALA A 474 -16.50 28.52 -4.90
CA ALA A 474 -16.06 28.93 -6.23
C ALA A 474 -15.09 27.86 -6.82
N PRO A 475 -15.21 27.50 -8.10
CA PRO A 475 -14.23 26.66 -8.76
C PRO A 475 -12.86 27.35 -8.81
N VAL A 476 -11.79 26.61 -8.55
CA VAL A 476 -10.42 27.12 -8.45
C VAL A 476 -9.42 26.11 -9.02
N ALA A 477 -8.24 26.61 -9.45
CA ALA A 477 -7.13 25.81 -10.00
C ALA A 477 -7.60 24.79 -11.06
N PHE A 478 -7.49 23.49 -10.78
CA PHE A 478 -7.77 22.40 -11.71
C PHE A 478 -9.25 21.95 -11.70
N ASP A 479 -10.20 22.79 -11.27
CA ASP A 479 -11.62 22.46 -11.37
C ASP A 479 -12.04 22.14 -12.83
N GLY A 480 -12.74 21.03 -13.00
CA GLY A 480 -13.31 20.60 -14.27
C GLY A 480 -12.35 19.81 -15.15
N ILE A 481 -11.10 19.57 -14.76
CA ILE A 481 -10.18 18.77 -15.58
C ILE A 481 -10.65 17.32 -15.69
N GLU A 482 -10.45 16.74 -16.86
CA GLU A 482 -10.84 15.39 -17.19
C GLU A 482 -9.63 14.57 -17.63
N GLY A 483 -9.69 13.26 -17.44
CA GLY A 483 -8.67 12.37 -17.98
C GLY A 483 -9.13 10.92 -18.00
N GLU A 484 -8.26 10.06 -18.52
CA GLU A 484 -8.49 8.62 -18.61
C GLU A 484 -7.22 7.84 -18.27
N PHE A 485 -7.40 6.62 -17.77
CA PHE A 485 -6.32 5.65 -17.55
C PHE A 485 -6.90 4.24 -17.64
N ASP A 486 -6.03 3.26 -17.93
CA ASP A 486 -6.43 1.87 -18.06
C ASP A 486 -6.03 1.07 -16.80
N ILE A 487 -6.95 0.24 -16.31
CA ILE A 487 -6.76 -0.66 -15.18
C ILE A 487 -6.62 -2.09 -15.68
N SER A 488 -5.52 -2.75 -15.33
CA SER A 488 -5.28 -4.16 -15.61
C SER A 488 -6.19 -5.09 -14.79
N ASP A 489 -6.34 -6.32 -15.25
CA ASP A 489 -7.16 -7.33 -14.57
C ASP A 489 -6.59 -7.70 -13.19
N LEU A 490 -7.44 -8.27 -12.35
CA LEU A 490 -7.08 -8.69 -10.98
C LEU A 490 -5.85 -9.59 -10.99
N ASP A 491 -4.84 -9.20 -10.21
CA ASP A 491 -3.74 -10.07 -9.84
C ASP A 491 -4.21 -11.02 -8.73
N VAL A 492 -4.47 -12.28 -9.09
CA VAL A 492 -4.97 -13.31 -8.16
C VAL A 492 -3.96 -13.69 -7.06
N ASP A 493 -2.68 -13.40 -7.29
CA ASP A 493 -1.60 -13.65 -6.33
C ASP A 493 -1.38 -12.47 -5.37
N SER A 494 -2.18 -11.39 -5.51
CA SER A 494 -2.09 -10.22 -4.66
C SER A 494 -2.26 -10.57 -3.17
N PRO A 495 -1.48 -9.93 -2.28
CA PRO A 495 -1.49 -10.25 -0.86
C PRO A 495 -2.78 -9.82 -0.17
N GLY A 496 -3.16 -10.56 0.88
CA GLY A 496 -4.23 -10.18 1.80
C GLY A 496 -5.60 -10.08 1.13
N PHE A 497 -6.28 -8.95 1.31
CA PHE A 497 -7.62 -8.74 0.77
C PHE A 497 -7.63 -8.23 -0.68
N TYR A 498 -6.51 -7.74 -1.19
CA TYR A 498 -6.44 -7.20 -2.54
C TYR A 498 -6.74 -8.25 -3.64
N ARG A 499 -6.48 -9.53 -3.39
CA ARG A 499 -6.89 -10.65 -4.28
C ARG A 499 -8.40 -10.92 -4.31
N TRP A 500 -9.17 -10.39 -3.35
CA TRP A 500 -10.60 -10.67 -3.20
C TRP A 500 -11.47 -9.42 -3.42
N GLY A 501 -10.87 -8.23 -3.34
CA GLY A 501 -11.57 -6.97 -3.49
C GLY A 501 -12.32 -6.54 -2.24
N ARG A 502 -13.33 -5.69 -2.43
CA ARG A 502 -14.08 -5.07 -1.33
C ARG A 502 -14.88 -6.09 -0.51
N LEU A 503 -14.86 -5.96 0.81
CA LEU A 503 -15.71 -6.70 1.75
C LEU A 503 -17.05 -5.98 1.89
N GLU A 504 -18.14 -6.65 1.54
CA GLU A 504 -19.45 -6.03 1.34
C GLU A 504 -20.53 -6.67 2.20
N TYR A 505 -21.48 -5.84 2.62
CA TYR A 505 -22.78 -6.33 3.04
C TYR A 505 -23.61 -6.74 1.83
N VAL A 506 -24.03 -8.01 1.80
CA VAL A 506 -24.74 -8.59 0.64
C VAL A 506 -26.22 -8.90 0.94
N GLY A 507 -26.81 -8.21 1.92
CA GLY A 507 -28.21 -8.41 2.30
C GLY A 507 -28.46 -9.70 3.11
N SER A 508 -27.43 -10.25 3.74
CA SER A 508 -27.50 -11.49 4.54
C SER A 508 -26.78 -11.32 5.88
N HIS A 509 -26.85 -12.34 6.74
CA HIS A 509 -26.18 -12.32 8.05
C HIS A 509 -24.64 -12.42 8.00
N TYR A 510 -24.04 -12.39 6.81
CA TYR A 510 -22.59 -12.47 6.62
C TYR A 510 -22.10 -11.48 5.57
N LEU A 511 -20.89 -10.97 5.78
CA LEU A 511 -20.18 -10.17 4.78
C LEU A 511 -19.57 -11.10 3.71
N LYS A 512 -19.37 -10.55 2.51
CA LYS A 512 -18.75 -11.28 1.40
C LYS A 512 -17.77 -10.38 0.66
N PHE A 513 -16.61 -10.92 0.30
CA PHE A 513 -15.73 -10.24 -0.64
C PHE A 513 -16.32 -10.25 -2.05
N ARG A 514 -16.32 -9.12 -2.76
CA ARG A 514 -16.97 -9.01 -4.07
C ARG A 514 -16.55 -10.11 -5.04
N ASP A 515 -15.25 -10.33 -5.18
CA ASP A 515 -14.66 -11.38 -6.03
C ASP A 515 -14.17 -12.60 -5.23
N GLY A 516 -14.46 -12.63 -3.93
CA GLY A 516 -13.97 -13.66 -3.01
C GLY A 516 -15.09 -14.37 -2.24
N PRO A 517 -14.70 -15.10 -1.19
CA PRO A 517 -15.62 -15.89 -0.39
C PRO A 517 -16.47 -15.03 0.56
N TYR A 518 -17.49 -15.65 1.15
CA TYR A 518 -18.09 -15.15 2.39
C TYR A 518 -17.05 -15.13 3.51
N TRP A 519 -17.22 -14.22 4.46
CA TRP A 519 -16.21 -13.92 5.46
C TRP A 519 -16.79 -13.85 6.88
N LEU A 520 -16.01 -14.32 7.84
CA LEU A 520 -16.32 -14.32 9.27
C LEU A 520 -15.24 -13.54 10.03
N LYS A 521 -15.66 -12.54 10.81
CA LYS A 521 -14.79 -11.78 11.71
C LYS A 521 -14.32 -12.63 12.88
N GLY A 522 -13.03 -12.54 13.18
CA GLY A 522 -12.36 -13.11 14.33
C GLY A 522 -11.11 -12.30 14.67
N GLY A 523 -11.20 -11.44 15.68
CA GLY A 523 -10.10 -10.57 16.05
C GLY A 523 -10.08 -10.10 17.50
N THR A 524 -9.53 -8.91 17.71
CA THR A 524 -9.30 -8.33 19.04
C THR A 524 -9.83 -6.90 19.08
N ASP A 525 -10.44 -6.54 20.21
CA ASP A 525 -10.79 -5.13 20.51
C ASP A 525 -9.70 -4.39 21.28
N SER A 526 -8.72 -5.13 21.80
CA SER A 526 -7.68 -4.59 22.67
C SER A 526 -6.30 -4.65 21.99
N PRO A 527 -5.43 -3.64 22.18
CA PRO A 527 -5.74 -2.36 22.81
C PRO A 527 -6.53 -1.47 21.82
N GLU A 528 -7.62 -0.86 22.27
CA GLU A 528 -8.38 0.05 21.42
C GLU A 528 -7.61 1.34 21.08
N ASP A 529 -6.64 1.72 21.92
CA ASP A 529 -5.69 2.79 21.63
C ASP A 529 -4.45 2.29 20.88
N LEU A 530 -4.57 1.25 20.03
CA LEU A 530 -3.51 0.71 19.16
C LEU A 530 -2.66 1.80 18.47
N LEU A 531 -3.28 2.91 18.07
CA LEU A 531 -2.63 4.05 17.40
C LEU A 531 -1.86 4.98 18.36
N ALA A 532 -1.86 4.72 19.67
CA ALA A 532 -1.01 5.36 20.67
C ALA A 532 0.42 4.80 20.63
N TYR A 533 0.93 4.57 19.43
CA TYR A 533 2.24 4.00 19.16
C TYR A 533 3.34 5.06 19.14
N ALA A 534 4.43 4.78 19.85
CA ALA A 534 5.53 5.73 20.08
C ALA A 534 6.33 6.06 18.82
N GLY A 535 6.26 5.20 17.80
CA GLY A 535 6.91 5.43 16.51
C GLY A 535 6.17 6.44 15.61
N PHE A 536 4.94 6.82 15.94
CA PHE A 536 4.20 7.81 15.16
C PHE A 536 4.61 9.25 15.48
N ALA A 537 4.57 10.11 14.46
CA ALA A 537 4.72 11.54 14.59
C ALA A 537 3.65 12.11 15.51
N ASN A 538 4.02 13.14 16.28
CA ASN A 538 3.11 13.91 17.15
C ASN A 538 2.24 13.05 18.10
N THR A 539 2.82 12.00 18.69
CA THR A 539 2.13 11.12 19.68
C THR A 539 2.82 11.22 21.05
N PRO A 540 2.77 12.37 21.74
CA PRO A 540 3.58 12.65 22.93
C PRO A 540 3.20 11.82 24.18
N LYS A 541 2.00 11.21 24.20
CA LYS A 541 1.55 10.29 25.24
C LYS A 541 1.38 8.86 24.73
N ALA A 542 2.17 8.48 23.73
CA ALA A 542 2.23 7.11 23.28
C ALA A 542 2.43 6.15 24.46
N ARG A 543 1.70 5.05 24.43
CA ARG A 543 1.76 3.97 25.42
C ARG A 543 2.38 2.72 24.82
N HIS A 544 2.31 2.57 23.50
CA HIS A 544 2.71 1.36 22.81
C HIS A 544 4.08 1.47 22.15
N HIS A 545 4.87 0.42 22.33
CA HIS A 545 6.13 0.21 21.65
C HIS A 545 6.15 -1.12 20.89
N PHE A 546 5.34 -2.09 21.30
CA PHE A 546 5.28 -3.43 20.73
C PHE A 546 6.67 -4.06 20.60
N GLU A 547 7.57 -3.80 21.57
CA GLU A 547 8.95 -4.32 21.56
C GLU A 547 9.02 -5.84 21.39
N PRO A 548 8.13 -6.66 22.03
CA PRO A 548 8.11 -8.11 21.83
C PRO A 548 7.82 -8.54 20.40
N HIS A 549 7.31 -7.63 19.57
CA HIS A 549 6.96 -7.88 18.17
C HIS A 549 8.00 -7.41 17.15
N LEU A 550 9.09 -6.77 17.59
CA LEU A 550 10.22 -6.43 16.70
C LEU A 550 10.79 -7.65 15.97
N ARG A 551 10.67 -8.86 16.56
CA ARG A 551 11.09 -10.12 15.95
C ARG A 551 10.15 -10.64 14.84
N ASP A 552 8.93 -10.12 14.76
CA ASP A 552 7.95 -10.52 13.75
C ASP A 552 8.00 -9.61 12.51
N TRP A 553 8.64 -8.45 12.63
CA TRP A 553 8.99 -7.62 11.47
C TRP A 553 10.04 -8.36 10.64
N LYS A 554 9.88 -8.37 9.32
CA LYS A 554 10.72 -9.08 8.36
C LYS A 554 11.30 -8.11 7.34
N GLU A 555 12.43 -8.48 6.76
CA GLU A 555 13.00 -7.73 5.64
C GLU A 555 11.98 -7.64 4.49
N GLY A 556 11.77 -6.41 3.99
CA GLY A 556 10.75 -6.09 3.00
C GLY A 556 9.42 -5.62 3.58
N ASP A 557 9.18 -5.76 4.88
CA ASP A 557 8.04 -5.11 5.53
C ASP A 557 8.24 -3.59 5.60
N PRO A 558 7.15 -2.79 5.63
CA PRO A 558 7.25 -1.35 5.72
C PRO A 558 7.90 -0.89 7.02
N ASP A 559 8.58 0.24 6.95
CA ASP A 559 9.27 0.91 8.07
C ASP A 559 9.45 2.40 7.76
N TRP A 560 9.67 3.21 8.80
CA TRP A 560 10.00 4.63 8.68
C TRP A 560 10.95 5.05 9.79
N GLY A 561 11.63 6.19 9.60
CA GLY A 561 12.48 6.79 10.63
C GLY A 561 13.61 5.89 11.16
N ASP A 562 14.08 4.94 10.33
CA ASP A 562 15.10 3.94 10.69
C ASP A 562 14.69 3.04 11.87
N GLY A 563 13.59 2.31 11.72
CA GLY A 563 13.12 1.34 12.70
C GLY A 563 11.93 1.79 13.54
N GLN A 564 11.44 3.02 13.36
CA GLN A 564 10.32 3.55 14.15
C GLN A 564 9.01 2.83 13.85
N GLY A 565 8.84 2.20 12.68
CA GLY A 565 7.61 1.48 12.33
C GLY A 565 7.60 0.01 12.74
N ARG A 566 8.77 -0.57 13.07
CA ARG A 566 8.92 -2.04 13.14
C ARG A 566 8.06 -2.71 14.20
N GLY A 567 7.85 -2.05 15.35
CA GLY A 567 7.08 -2.63 16.46
C GLY A 567 5.63 -2.90 16.06
N ILE A 568 4.92 -1.88 15.58
CA ILE A 568 3.51 -2.00 15.19
C ILE A 568 3.33 -2.88 13.95
N ILE A 569 4.22 -2.79 12.96
CA ILE A 569 4.19 -3.65 11.76
C ILE A 569 4.44 -5.12 12.13
N GLY A 570 5.38 -5.38 13.05
CA GLY A 570 5.61 -6.71 13.61
C GLY A 570 4.39 -7.24 14.37
N ALA A 571 3.70 -6.40 15.13
CA ALA A 571 2.50 -6.81 15.86
C ALA A 571 1.38 -7.27 14.91
N LEU A 572 1.17 -6.55 13.80
CA LEU A 572 0.23 -6.96 12.75
C LEU A 572 0.66 -8.27 12.07
N ASN A 573 1.96 -8.44 11.79
CA ASN A 573 2.47 -9.71 11.26
C ASN A 573 2.20 -10.88 12.19
N TYR A 574 2.40 -10.68 13.50
CA TYR A 574 2.12 -11.72 14.49
C TYR A 574 0.64 -12.09 14.49
N LEU A 575 -0.27 -11.11 14.63
CA LEU A 575 -1.71 -11.36 14.62
C LEU A 575 -2.14 -12.12 13.36
N ALA A 576 -1.69 -11.67 12.18
CA ALA A 576 -1.98 -12.34 10.92
C ALA A 576 -1.42 -13.77 10.88
N SER A 577 -0.23 -14.01 11.45
CA SER A 577 0.35 -15.36 11.54
C SER A 577 -0.48 -16.31 12.40
N GLN A 578 -1.20 -15.77 13.39
CA GLN A 578 -2.16 -16.50 14.22
C GLN A 578 -3.56 -16.58 13.59
N ARG A 579 -3.71 -16.14 12.33
CA ARG A 579 -4.98 -16.08 11.58
C ARG A 579 -6.05 -15.17 12.19
N VAL A 580 -5.67 -14.25 13.08
CA VAL A 580 -6.51 -13.09 13.41
C VAL A 580 -6.77 -12.31 12.12
N ASN A 581 -8.00 -11.86 11.91
CA ASN A 581 -8.39 -11.17 10.66
C ASN A 581 -9.12 -9.84 10.88
N SER A 582 -9.17 -9.32 12.11
CA SER A 582 -9.79 -8.04 12.44
C SER A 582 -9.06 -7.37 13.59
N ILE A 583 -8.96 -6.05 13.52
CA ILE A 583 -8.43 -5.19 14.58
C ILE A 583 -9.37 -4.01 14.80
N TYR A 584 -9.79 -3.81 16.04
CA TYR A 584 -10.59 -2.68 16.47
C TYR A 584 -9.69 -1.63 17.12
N PHE A 585 -9.89 -0.36 16.75
CA PHE A 585 -9.09 0.75 17.26
C PHE A 585 -9.80 2.11 17.12
N LEU A 586 -9.37 3.04 17.97
CA LEU A 586 -9.82 4.44 18.00
C LEU A 586 -8.82 5.31 17.21
N PRO A 587 -9.23 6.07 16.17
CA PRO A 587 -8.42 7.11 15.54
C PRO A 587 -8.41 8.42 16.34
N MET A 588 -9.24 8.54 17.39
CA MET A 588 -9.22 9.67 18.31
C MET A 588 -9.76 9.24 19.67
N ASN A 589 -9.01 9.54 20.74
CA ASN A 589 -9.41 9.28 22.12
C ASN A 589 -9.16 10.50 23.06
N ILE A 590 -9.17 11.72 22.49
CA ILE A 590 -9.11 12.96 23.28
C ILE A 590 -10.30 12.99 24.23
N GLY A 591 -10.08 13.25 25.52
CA GLY A 591 -11.15 13.23 26.52
C GLY A 591 -11.57 11.82 26.99
N GLY A 592 -11.03 10.78 26.35
CA GLY A 592 -11.19 9.37 26.67
C GLY A 592 -10.52 8.88 27.93
N ASP A 593 -10.37 7.56 28.08
CA ASP A 593 -9.56 6.96 29.12
C ASP A 593 -8.06 6.83 28.70
N GLY A 594 -7.82 6.70 27.39
CA GLY A 594 -6.50 6.59 26.78
C GLY A 594 -5.78 7.94 26.64
N LYS A 595 -6.47 8.99 26.17
CA LYS A 595 -5.95 10.36 26.07
C LYS A 595 -4.59 10.44 25.36
N SER A 596 -4.45 9.72 24.26
CA SER A 596 -3.17 9.38 23.61
C SER A 596 -3.19 9.44 22.08
N VAL A 597 -4.35 9.32 21.45
CA VAL A 597 -4.56 9.22 20.00
C VAL A 597 -5.38 10.41 19.49
N HIS A 598 -4.88 11.05 18.43
CA HIS A 598 -5.60 12.06 17.65
C HIS A 598 -4.93 12.27 16.29
N PRO A 599 -5.66 12.72 15.26
CA PRO A 599 -5.11 12.98 13.93
C PRO A 599 -4.58 14.42 13.75
N TYR A 600 -4.80 15.31 14.73
CA TYR A 600 -4.56 16.75 14.58
C TYR A 600 -3.08 17.16 14.67
N LEU A 601 -2.70 18.20 13.91
CA LEU A 601 -1.33 18.75 13.83
C LEU A 601 -0.91 19.51 15.09
N GLY A 602 -1.87 20.06 15.83
CA GLY A 602 -1.64 20.79 17.07
C GLY A 602 -1.23 19.90 18.24
N THR A 603 -1.18 20.50 19.42
CA THR A 603 -1.00 19.79 20.70
C THR A 603 -2.27 19.99 21.53
N PRO A 604 -3.32 19.18 21.32
CA PRO A 604 -4.61 19.36 21.99
C PRO A 604 -4.51 19.12 23.51
N ASP A 605 -5.43 19.70 24.29
CA ASP A 605 -5.67 19.23 25.65
C ASP A 605 -6.34 17.86 25.57
N LEU A 606 -5.53 16.83 25.79
CA LEU A 606 -5.93 15.43 25.73
C LEU A 606 -7.01 15.06 26.76
N LYS A 607 -7.40 15.96 27.68
CA LYS A 607 -8.56 15.78 28.57
C LYS A 607 -9.90 16.16 27.92
N GLY A 608 -9.89 16.68 26.69
CA GLY A 608 -11.05 17.20 26.00
C GLY A 608 -11.28 18.68 26.29
N SER A 609 -11.45 19.47 25.23
CA SER A 609 -11.67 20.92 25.33
C SER A 609 -12.33 21.47 24.06
N PRO A 610 -13.37 22.31 24.16
CA PRO A 610 -13.96 22.98 23.00
C PRO A 610 -13.02 24.01 22.34
N GLU A 611 -11.87 24.30 22.95
CA GLU A 611 -10.83 25.20 22.41
C GLU A 611 -9.73 24.44 21.65
N ASN A 612 -9.82 23.11 21.56
CA ASN A 612 -8.86 22.32 20.79
C ASN A 612 -9.01 22.61 19.29
N ASP A 613 -7.89 22.63 18.58
CA ASP A 613 -7.88 22.78 17.13
C ASP A 613 -8.14 21.42 16.45
N ASN A 614 -9.41 21.20 16.12
CA ASN A 614 -9.89 20.00 15.43
C ASN A 614 -10.01 20.19 13.91
N LEU A 615 -9.44 21.28 13.37
CA LEU A 615 -9.59 21.67 11.96
C LEU A 615 -8.29 21.54 11.14
N HIS A 616 -7.16 21.22 11.78
CA HIS A 616 -5.87 21.04 11.12
C HIS A 616 -5.27 19.65 11.39
N PHE A 617 -4.98 18.92 10.32
CA PHE A 617 -4.57 17.52 10.36
C PHE A 617 -3.06 17.33 10.21
N ASP A 618 -2.52 16.35 10.92
CA ASP A 618 -1.11 16.00 10.89
C ASP A 618 -0.81 15.07 9.70
N LEU A 619 -0.30 15.67 8.62
CA LEU A 619 -0.03 14.95 7.37
C LEU A 619 0.96 13.77 7.56
N THR A 620 2.03 13.98 8.33
CA THR A 620 3.03 12.94 8.59
C THR A 620 2.45 11.78 9.40
N LYS A 621 1.70 12.08 10.47
CA LYS A 621 1.05 11.04 11.29
C LYS A 621 0.06 10.23 10.46
N LEU A 622 -0.78 10.89 9.67
CA LEU A 622 -1.81 10.24 8.87
C LEU A 622 -1.21 9.39 7.74
N HIS A 623 -0.07 9.78 7.17
CA HIS A 623 0.66 8.91 6.25
C HIS A 623 1.18 7.65 6.95
N GLN A 624 1.77 7.78 8.13
CA GLN A 624 2.24 6.62 8.90
C GLN A 624 1.09 5.67 9.28
N TRP A 625 -0.08 6.20 9.62
CA TRP A 625 -1.30 5.39 9.79
C TRP A 625 -1.67 4.68 8.49
N GLY A 626 -1.60 5.38 7.36
CA GLY A 626 -1.77 4.81 6.03
C GLY A 626 -0.86 3.60 5.78
N ILE A 627 0.43 3.71 6.08
CA ILE A 627 1.40 2.59 5.97
C ILE A 627 0.94 1.37 6.79
N VAL A 628 0.52 1.59 8.05
CA VAL A 628 0.07 0.53 8.96
C VAL A 628 -1.22 -0.13 8.45
N PHE A 629 -2.19 0.67 8.01
CA PHE A 629 -3.46 0.18 7.49
C PHE A 629 -3.30 -0.56 6.16
N GLU A 630 -2.47 -0.07 5.25
CA GLU A 630 -2.17 -0.78 4.00
C GLU A 630 -1.53 -2.14 4.30
N HIS A 631 -0.57 -2.17 5.24
CA HIS A 631 0.05 -3.42 5.67
C HIS A 631 -0.97 -4.39 6.28
N ALA A 632 -1.89 -3.90 7.12
CA ALA A 632 -2.99 -4.68 7.68
C ALA A 632 -3.82 -5.33 6.56
N GLN A 633 -4.20 -4.58 5.52
CA GLN A 633 -4.93 -5.12 4.37
C GLN A 633 -4.13 -6.18 3.61
N ARG A 634 -2.82 -5.97 3.39
CA ARG A 634 -1.92 -6.97 2.77
C ARG A 634 -1.72 -8.21 3.63
N ARG A 635 -1.94 -8.12 4.94
CA ARG A 635 -1.89 -9.25 5.88
C ARG A 635 -3.25 -9.91 6.12
N GLY A 636 -4.33 -9.38 5.55
CA GLY A 636 -5.68 -9.91 5.72
C GLY A 636 -6.30 -9.57 7.07
N LEU A 637 -6.02 -8.37 7.58
CA LEU A 637 -6.59 -7.79 8.79
C LEU A 637 -7.56 -6.67 8.41
N MET A 638 -8.84 -6.87 8.74
CA MET A 638 -9.91 -5.91 8.52
C MET A 638 -9.82 -4.80 9.58
N LEU A 639 -10.08 -3.56 9.15
CA LEU A 639 -9.96 -2.38 10.00
C LEU A 639 -11.33 -2.03 10.59
N HIS A 640 -11.49 -2.16 11.89
CA HIS A 640 -12.69 -1.76 12.61
C HIS A 640 -12.45 -0.40 13.27
N PHE A 641 -12.83 0.66 12.57
CA PHE A 641 -12.64 2.05 13.01
C PHE A 641 -13.73 2.45 14.00
N VAL A 642 -13.35 2.84 15.21
CA VAL A 642 -14.28 3.35 16.22
C VAL A 642 -14.08 4.85 16.39
N LEU A 643 -15.04 5.64 15.89
CA LEU A 643 -14.83 7.05 15.60
C LEU A 643 -15.03 7.99 16.81
N ASN A 644 -15.53 7.47 17.92
CA ASN A 644 -15.79 8.20 19.15
C ASN A 644 -15.69 7.20 20.32
N GLU A 645 -15.23 7.61 21.50
CA GLU A 645 -15.13 6.76 22.70
C GLU A 645 -16.27 7.02 23.70
N ALA A 646 -16.35 6.22 24.77
CA ALA A 646 -17.44 6.27 25.75
C ALA A 646 -17.53 7.59 26.56
N GLU A 647 -16.41 8.18 26.96
CA GLU A 647 -16.39 9.28 27.93
C GLU A 647 -17.07 10.56 27.42
N ALA A 648 -17.75 11.26 28.33
CA ALA A 648 -18.44 12.51 28.03
C ALA A 648 -17.54 13.58 27.40
N ALA A 649 -16.27 13.68 27.82
CA ALA A 649 -15.35 14.67 27.26
C ALA A 649 -14.93 14.31 25.83
N ASN A 650 -14.79 13.03 25.51
CA ASN A 650 -14.50 12.55 24.15
C ASN A 650 -15.69 12.80 23.21
N LYS A 651 -16.91 12.40 23.62
CA LYS A 651 -18.12 12.66 22.84
C LYS A 651 -18.34 14.13 22.51
N LYS A 652 -17.95 15.02 23.43
CA LYS A 652 -18.09 16.47 23.28
C LYS A 652 -16.92 17.14 22.55
N GLU A 653 -15.82 16.42 22.30
CA GLU A 653 -14.62 16.99 21.67
C GLU A 653 -14.93 17.58 20.30
N LEU A 654 -15.76 16.89 19.51
CA LEU A 654 -16.22 17.38 18.21
C LEU A 654 -17.64 17.91 18.33
N ASP A 655 -17.78 19.22 18.14
CA ASP A 655 -19.04 19.96 18.07
C ASP A 655 -20.01 19.72 19.26
N ASP A 656 -19.49 19.57 20.48
CA ASP A 656 -20.27 19.25 21.70
C ASP A 656 -21.19 18.03 21.52
N GLY A 657 -20.74 17.03 20.76
CA GLY A 657 -21.48 15.79 20.48
C GLY A 657 -22.51 15.89 19.37
N GLN A 658 -22.49 16.97 18.59
CA GLN A 658 -23.37 17.16 17.43
C GLN A 658 -22.64 16.85 16.11
N LEU A 659 -23.40 16.82 15.01
CA LEU A 659 -22.86 16.71 13.65
C LEU A 659 -22.55 18.11 13.08
N GLY A 660 -21.59 18.80 13.67
CA GLY A 660 -21.14 20.11 13.22
C GLY A 660 -19.97 20.02 12.24
N VAL A 661 -19.19 21.09 12.17
CA VAL A 661 -18.11 21.25 11.17
C VAL A 661 -16.95 20.31 11.49
N GLU A 662 -16.55 20.23 12.77
CA GLU A 662 -15.38 19.45 13.20
C GLU A 662 -15.59 17.95 12.95
N ARG A 663 -16.76 17.42 13.33
CA ARG A 663 -17.10 16.00 13.18
C ARG A 663 -17.24 15.62 11.71
N LYS A 664 -17.88 16.46 10.91
CA LYS A 664 -18.00 16.25 9.46
C LYS A 664 -16.64 16.26 8.77
N LEU A 665 -15.76 17.17 9.17
CA LEU A 665 -14.42 17.26 8.61
C LEU A 665 -13.59 16.03 9.02
N PHE A 666 -13.65 15.64 10.29
CA PHE A 666 -13.01 14.43 10.81
C PHE A 666 -13.43 13.16 10.03
N TYR A 667 -14.74 12.95 9.84
CA TYR A 667 -15.24 11.82 9.05
C TYR A 667 -14.75 11.88 7.60
N ARG A 668 -14.86 13.06 6.97
CA ARG A 668 -14.47 13.22 5.57
C ARG A 668 -12.96 13.00 5.37
N GLU A 669 -12.10 13.49 6.25
CA GLU A 669 -10.66 13.29 6.15
C GLU A 669 -10.27 11.81 6.31
N LEU A 670 -10.88 11.09 7.25
CA LEU A 670 -10.65 9.65 7.41
C LEU A 670 -11.13 8.86 6.18
N ILE A 671 -12.29 9.20 5.63
CA ILE A 671 -12.83 8.55 4.42
C ILE A 671 -11.94 8.85 3.19
N ALA A 672 -11.56 10.11 2.98
CA ALA A 672 -10.72 10.52 1.85
C ALA A 672 -9.35 9.82 1.87
N ARG A 673 -8.78 9.60 3.06
CA ARG A 673 -7.46 8.98 3.23
C ARG A 673 -7.51 7.46 3.27
N PHE A 674 -8.52 6.86 3.90
CA PHE A 674 -8.51 5.43 4.25
C PHE A 674 -9.73 4.65 3.72
N GLY A 675 -10.78 5.33 3.26
CA GLY A 675 -11.98 4.66 2.72
C GLY A 675 -11.69 3.77 1.52
N HIS A 676 -10.61 4.01 0.78
CA HIS A 676 -10.27 3.19 -0.38
C HIS A 676 -9.91 1.73 -0.03
N TYR A 677 -9.59 1.40 1.23
CA TYR A 677 -9.18 0.04 1.60
C TYR A 677 -10.28 -1.01 1.37
N PRO A 678 -9.93 -2.24 0.93
CA PRO A 678 -10.93 -3.25 0.61
C PRO A 678 -11.79 -3.72 1.80
N ALA A 679 -11.24 -3.82 3.01
CA ALA A 679 -11.97 -4.34 4.17
C ALA A 679 -11.83 -3.43 5.40
N LEU A 680 -12.89 -2.67 5.65
CA LEU A 680 -13.07 -1.86 6.86
C LEU A 680 -14.55 -1.76 7.27
N GLN A 681 -14.80 -1.31 8.50
CA GLN A 681 -16.12 -1.03 9.07
C GLN A 681 -16.06 0.26 9.87
N TRP A 682 -17.08 1.10 9.74
CA TRP A 682 -17.24 2.32 10.53
C TRP A 682 -18.12 2.07 11.74
N ASN A 683 -17.56 2.25 12.93
CA ASN A 683 -18.27 2.22 14.20
C ASN A 683 -18.37 3.65 14.73
N LEU A 684 -19.60 4.16 14.82
CA LEU A 684 -19.84 5.59 15.01
C LEU A 684 -19.46 6.11 16.40
N SER A 685 -19.52 5.24 17.41
CA SER A 685 -19.15 5.54 18.78
C SER A 685 -19.06 4.24 19.57
N GLU A 686 -17.99 4.11 20.34
CA GLU A 686 -17.95 3.26 21.51
C GLU A 686 -19.07 3.67 22.48
N GLU A 687 -19.78 2.69 23.04
CA GLU A 687 -20.74 2.87 24.13
C GLU A 687 -21.57 4.16 24.02
N TYR A 688 -22.22 4.38 22.87
CA TYR A 688 -22.82 5.68 22.50
C TYR A 688 -23.83 6.23 23.54
N ASN A 689 -24.39 5.32 24.33
CA ASN A 689 -25.42 5.54 25.33
C ASN A 689 -24.90 5.55 26.80
N LEU A 690 -23.58 5.49 27.02
CA LEU A 690 -22.94 5.70 28.33
C LEU A 690 -22.61 7.18 28.55
N ASP A 691 -22.59 7.61 29.82
CA ASP A 691 -22.26 8.98 30.27
C ASP A 691 -23.01 10.10 29.53
N HIS A 692 -22.36 10.77 28.58
CA HIS A 692 -23.02 11.71 27.67
C HIS A 692 -23.72 10.92 26.55
N LYS A 693 -25.02 10.71 26.71
CA LYS A 693 -25.78 9.88 25.77
C LYS A 693 -26.01 10.62 24.46
N LEU A 694 -25.47 10.07 23.38
CA LEU A 694 -25.86 10.45 22.04
C LEU A 694 -27.28 9.92 21.79
N GLU A 695 -28.19 10.80 21.37
CA GLU A 695 -29.53 10.36 21.00
C GLU A 695 -29.46 9.48 19.74
N PRO A 696 -30.29 8.44 19.60
CA PRO A 696 -30.24 7.57 18.42
C PRO A 696 -30.40 8.30 17.09
N GLU A 697 -31.14 9.41 17.05
CA GLU A 697 -31.28 10.22 15.83
C GLU A 697 -29.97 10.94 15.48
N THR A 698 -29.23 11.44 16.48
CA THR A 698 -27.90 12.01 16.28
C THR A 698 -26.93 10.98 15.71
N VAL A 699 -26.95 9.75 16.22
CA VAL A 699 -26.12 8.66 15.69
C VAL A 699 -26.53 8.30 14.25
N LYS A 700 -27.82 8.34 13.94
CA LYS A 700 -28.35 8.15 12.58
C LYS A 700 -27.90 9.26 11.62
N ASP A 701 -27.86 10.50 12.08
CA ASP A 701 -27.33 11.62 11.30
C ASP A 701 -25.82 11.42 11.01
N PHE A 702 -25.05 10.91 11.98
CA PHE A 702 -23.64 10.56 11.77
C PHE A 702 -23.50 9.49 10.70
N ALA A 703 -24.32 8.42 10.79
CA ALA A 703 -24.36 7.34 9.80
C ALA A 703 -24.73 7.85 8.40
N GLN A 704 -25.70 8.75 8.32
CA GLN A 704 -26.14 9.33 7.05
C GLN A 704 -25.01 10.11 6.39
N TYR A 705 -24.33 10.99 7.14
CA TYR A 705 -23.22 11.76 6.59
C TYR A 705 -22.05 10.89 6.14
N ILE A 706 -21.71 9.82 6.89
CA ILE A 706 -20.73 8.84 6.41
C ILE A 706 -21.20 8.20 5.10
N GLY A 707 -22.47 7.76 5.00
CA GLY A 707 -23.01 7.19 3.78
C GLY A 707 -23.06 8.16 2.59
N ASP A 708 -23.19 9.46 2.84
CA ASP A 708 -23.19 10.50 1.79
C ASP A 708 -21.77 10.82 1.29
N VAL A 709 -20.73 10.54 2.08
CA VAL A 709 -19.32 10.88 1.79
C VAL A 709 -18.48 9.67 1.39
N ASP A 710 -18.76 8.49 1.94
CA ASP A 710 -18.06 7.23 1.67
C ASP A 710 -18.59 6.58 0.38
N PRO A 711 -17.83 6.60 -0.73
CA PRO A 711 -18.34 6.18 -2.03
C PRO A 711 -18.33 4.66 -2.22
N TYR A 712 -18.09 3.91 -1.14
CA TYR A 712 -17.78 2.49 -1.17
C TYR A 712 -18.76 1.62 -0.38
N ASP A 713 -19.76 2.22 0.27
CA ASP A 713 -20.80 1.53 1.04
C ASP A 713 -20.25 0.57 2.11
N HIS A 714 -19.23 1.01 2.87
CA HIS A 714 -18.69 0.16 3.95
C HIS A 714 -19.74 -0.14 5.02
N PRO A 715 -19.64 -1.31 5.69
CA PRO A 715 -20.49 -1.61 6.82
C PRO A 715 -20.40 -0.55 7.93
N VAL A 716 -21.56 -0.12 8.42
CA VAL A 716 -21.69 0.87 9.52
C VAL A 716 -22.39 0.25 10.71
N THR A 717 -21.92 0.59 11.91
CA THR A 717 -22.43 0.12 13.22
C THR A 717 -22.32 1.20 14.29
N VAL A 718 -22.83 0.90 15.48
CA VAL A 718 -22.58 1.68 16.70
C VAL A 718 -22.45 0.75 17.91
N HIS A 719 -21.38 0.91 18.69
CA HIS A 719 -21.16 0.15 19.91
C HIS A 719 -22.00 0.68 21.07
N HIS A 720 -22.39 -0.16 22.03
CA HIS A 720 -23.32 0.22 23.10
C HIS A 720 -22.90 -0.29 24.48
N ALA A 721 -23.34 0.42 25.52
CA ALA A 721 -23.32 -0.04 26.90
C ALA A 721 -24.69 -0.61 27.33
N GLY A 722 -24.65 -1.58 28.24
CA GLY A 722 -25.84 -2.22 28.81
C GLY A 722 -26.59 -3.11 27.79
N ARG A 723 -27.86 -3.45 28.08
CA ARG A 723 -28.58 -4.51 27.33
C ARG A 723 -28.77 -4.18 25.84
N ALA A 724 -28.21 -5.01 24.97
CA ALA A 724 -28.28 -4.90 23.51
C ALA A 724 -29.70 -4.72 22.99
N GLU A 725 -30.66 -5.54 23.43
CA GLU A 725 -32.08 -5.45 23.00
C GLU A 725 -32.68 -4.05 23.11
N LYS A 726 -32.30 -3.31 24.15
CA LYS A 726 -32.80 -1.96 24.40
C LYS A 726 -31.96 -0.92 23.70
N ALA A 727 -30.64 -1.05 23.77
CA ALA A 727 -29.71 -0.08 23.19
C ALA A 727 -29.77 -0.07 21.66
N TRP A 728 -30.00 -1.21 21.03
CA TRP A 728 -30.01 -1.33 19.57
C TRP A 728 -31.39 -1.30 18.91
N ALA A 729 -32.48 -1.35 19.70
CA ALA A 729 -33.84 -1.26 19.17
C ALA A 729 -34.08 -0.06 18.21
N PRO A 730 -33.51 1.15 18.44
CA PRO A 730 -33.72 2.29 17.55
C PRO A 730 -33.14 2.15 16.13
N PHE A 731 -32.15 1.28 15.93
CA PHE A 731 -31.43 1.11 14.66
C PHE A 731 -31.92 -0.12 13.86
N LEU A 732 -32.74 -0.97 14.46
CA LEU A 732 -33.29 -2.15 13.81
C LEU A 732 -34.14 -1.78 12.57
N GLY A 733 -33.78 -2.31 11.41
CA GLY A 733 -34.46 -2.07 10.13
C GLY A 733 -34.06 -0.74 9.46
N ASP A 734 -33.12 0.00 10.04
CA ASP A 734 -32.53 1.18 9.40
C ASP A 734 -31.40 0.72 8.47
N ALA A 735 -31.56 0.92 7.16
CA ALA A 735 -30.64 0.40 6.15
C ALA A 735 -29.23 1.00 6.24
N ARG A 736 -29.04 2.08 6.98
CA ARG A 736 -27.72 2.65 7.27
C ARG A 736 -26.88 1.76 8.17
N PHE A 737 -27.49 0.85 8.93
CA PHE A 737 -26.79 -0.06 9.85
C PHE A 737 -26.90 -1.48 9.32
N THR A 738 -25.76 -2.09 9.00
CA THR A 738 -25.69 -3.41 8.35
C THR A 738 -25.03 -4.48 9.21
N VAL A 739 -24.34 -4.06 10.27
CA VAL A 739 -23.61 -4.91 11.21
C VAL A 739 -23.82 -4.39 12.64
N THR A 740 -23.85 -5.29 13.61
CA THR A 740 -23.90 -4.93 15.04
C THR A 740 -22.50 -4.92 15.64
N SER A 741 -22.32 -4.17 16.72
CA SER A 741 -21.13 -4.19 17.56
C SER A 741 -21.61 -4.28 19.01
N PHE A 742 -21.80 -5.50 19.50
CA PHE A 742 -22.41 -5.73 20.80
C PHE A 742 -21.38 -5.91 21.91
N GLN A 743 -21.64 -5.24 23.04
CA GLN A 743 -20.96 -5.45 24.32
C GLN A 743 -21.81 -6.37 25.19
N GLU A 744 -21.61 -7.68 25.08
CA GLU A 744 -22.42 -8.65 25.81
C GLU A 744 -21.59 -9.88 26.22
N ASN A 745 -21.90 -10.44 27.38
CA ASN A 745 -21.21 -11.64 27.88
C ASN A 745 -22.14 -12.71 28.43
N LYS A 746 -23.46 -12.56 28.26
CA LYS A 746 -24.44 -13.51 28.78
C LYS A 746 -25.42 -13.92 27.69
N ASN A 747 -25.84 -15.17 27.78
CA ASN A 747 -26.80 -15.81 26.88
C ASN A 747 -26.49 -15.54 25.40
N LEU A 748 -25.21 -15.63 25.01
CA LEU A 748 -24.79 -15.18 23.68
C LEU A 748 -25.51 -15.89 22.54
N SER A 749 -25.71 -17.20 22.61
CA SER A 749 -26.41 -17.94 21.56
C SER A 749 -27.84 -17.45 21.38
N GLU A 750 -28.59 -17.35 22.47
CA GLU A 750 -29.96 -16.81 22.47
C GLU A 750 -30.00 -15.38 21.93
N LEU A 751 -29.06 -14.53 22.32
CA LEU A 751 -28.95 -13.15 21.83
C LEU A 751 -28.72 -13.09 20.31
N ILE A 752 -27.75 -13.85 19.81
CA ILE A 752 -27.37 -13.84 18.40
C ILE A 752 -28.53 -14.35 17.55
N GLU A 753 -29.11 -15.50 17.91
CA GLU A 753 -30.23 -16.10 17.17
C GLU A 753 -31.47 -15.20 17.21
N PHE A 754 -31.75 -14.58 18.36
CA PHE A 754 -32.82 -13.60 18.49
C PHE A 754 -32.63 -12.44 17.51
N TRP A 755 -31.43 -11.86 17.43
CA TRP A 755 -31.17 -10.74 16.54
C TRP A 755 -31.11 -11.12 15.07
N ARG A 756 -30.67 -12.35 14.72
CA ARG A 756 -30.78 -12.86 13.35
C ARG A 756 -32.24 -12.89 12.91
N VAL A 757 -33.12 -13.53 13.68
CA VAL A 757 -34.55 -13.61 13.39
C VAL A 757 -35.18 -12.22 13.34
N LYS A 758 -34.91 -11.39 14.35
CA LYS A 758 -35.52 -10.06 14.49
C LYS A 758 -35.10 -9.10 13.36
N SER A 759 -33.83 -9.11 12.98
CA SER A 759 -33.31 -8.27 11.89
C SER A 759 -33.81 -8.73 10.53
N HIS A 760 -33.88 -10.04 10.28
CA HIS A 760 -34.50 -10.58 9.08
C HIS A 760 -35.98 -10.16 8.97
N GLN A 761 -36.75 -10.26 10.05
CA GLN A 761 -38.15 -9.83 10.10
C GLN A 761 -38.33 -8.32 9.91
N ALA A 762 -37.34 -7.52 10.29
CA ALA A 762 -37.32 -6.07 10.08
C ALA A 762 -36.96 -5.66 8.63
N GLY A 763 -36.57 -6.61 7.77
CA GLY A 763 -36.25 -6.38 6.36
C GLY A 763 -34.77 -6.11 6.06
N THR A 764 -33.92 -6.06 7.10
CA THR A 764 -32.47 -5.86 6.97
C THR A 764 -31.76 -6.91 7.82
N PRO A 765 -31.45 -8.11 7.28
CA PRO A 765 -30.71 -9.14 7.99
C PRO A 765 -29.35 -8.60 8.44
N LEU A 766 -29.14 -8.40 9.74
CA LEU A 766 -27.91 -7.81 10.25
C LEU A 766 -26.81 -8.86 10.36
N VAL A 767 -25.58 -8.47 10.05
CA VAL A 767 -24.40 -9.22 10.48
C VAL A 767 -24.25 -9.03 11.99
N ILE A 768 -24.25 -10.12 12.77
CA ILE A 768 -24.25 -10.02 14.24
C ILE A 768 -22.81 -10.14 14.77
N GLY A 769 -22.21 -9.01 15.13
CA GLY A 769 -20.91 -8.92 15.81
C GLY A 769 -21.05 -8.81 17.33
N ILE A 770 -20.34 -9.67 18.06
CA ILE A 770 -20.05 -9.55 19.49
C ILE A 770 -18.63 -9.03 19.59
N ASP A 771 -18.47 -7.74 19.85
CA ASP A 771 -17.17 -7.09 19.71
C ASP A 771 -16.47 -6.88 21.05
N GLU A 772 -17.22 -7.02 22.15
CA GLU A 772 -16.68 -6.90 23.51
C GLU A 772 -17.45 -7.80 24.50
N THR A 773 -16.76 -8.69 25.24
CA THR A 773 -17.38 -9.59 26.23
C THR A 773 -17.25 -9.10 27.68
N PHE A 774 -17.20 -7.79 27.88
CA PHE A 774 -16.94 -7.17 29.19
C PHE A 774 -18.08 -7.40 30.22
N PRO A 775 -17.78 -7.54 31.54
CA PRO A 775 -16.45 -7.54 32.19
C PRO A 775 -15.70 -8.87 32.16
N ASP A 776 -16.09 -9.85 31.34
CA ASP A 776 -15.39 -11.13 31.24
C ASP A 776 -14.37 -11.12 30.10
N LYS A 777 -13.12 -10.84 30.44
CA LYS A 777 -12.03 -10.64 29.49
C LYS A 777 -11.25 -11.93 29.23
N THR A 778 -10.72 -12.07 28.04
CA THR A 778 -9.85 -13.18 27.65
C THR A 778 -8.49 -13.01 28.31
N GLY A 779 -7.99 -14.06 28.94
CA GLY A 779 -6.71 -14.02 29.64
C GLY A 779 -6.15 -15.42 29.93
N SER A 780 -4.91 -15.45 30.39
CA SER A 780 -4.14 -16.69 30.59
C SER A 780 -4.80 -17.76 31.47
N SER A 781 -5.78 -17.37 32.29
CA SER A 781 -6.49 -18.26 33.21
C SER A 781 -7.79 -18.86 32.67
N ASN A 782 -8.26 -18.46 31.49
CA ASN A 782 -9.61 -18.79 31.04
C ASN A 782 -9.78 -19.14 29.55
N PHE A 783 -8.70 -19.40 28.81
CA PHE A 783 -8.78 -19.74 27.37
C PHE A 783 -9.71 -20.91 27.05
N ASP A 784 -9.56 -22.06 27.73
CA ASP A 784 -10.42 -23.24 27.49
C ASP A 784 -11.90 -22.95 27.72
N ARG A 785 -12.20 -22.11 28.71
CA ARG A 785 -13.56 -21.67 28.98
C ARG A 785 -14.03 -20.73 27.87
N HIS A 786 -13.22 -19.75 27.48
CA HIS A 786 -13.56 -18.79 26.42
C HIS A 786 -13.85 -19.46 25.07
N ARG A 787 -13.06 -20.49 24.73
CA ARG A 787 -13.28 -21.36 23.58
C ARG A 787 -14.69 -21.96 23.58
N LYS A 788 -15.11 -22.55 24.69
CA LYS A 788 -16.42 -23.21 24.85
C LYS A 788 -17.58 -22.23 25.00
N GLU A 789 -17.36 -21.18 25.77
CA GLU A 789 -18.39 -20.27 26.24
C GLU A 789 -18.73 -19.18 25.22
N TYR A 790 -17.72 -18.68 24.50
CA TYR A 790 -17.82 -17.52 23.63
C TYR A 790 -17.53 -17.87 22.17
N ILE A 791 -16.35 -18.43 21.86
CA ILE A 791 -15.87 -18.57 20.47
C ILE A 791 -16.77 -19.52 19.66
N TRP A 792 -16.81 -20.81 20.03
CA TRP A 792 -17.59 -21.80 19.27
C TRP A 792 -19.09 -21.54 19.35
N ASN A 793 -19.55 -21.09 20.53
CA ASN A 793 -20.93 -20.71 20.77
C ASN A 793 -21.37 -19.61 19.78
N THR A 794 -20.59 -18.52 19.65
CA THR A 794 -20.91 -17.40 18.76
C THR A 794 -20.97 -17.81 17.29
N TYR A 795 -19.98 -18.56 16.80
CA TYR A 795 -19.97 -18.97 15.39
C TYR A 795 -21.09 -19.94 15.04
N PHE A 796 -21.44 -20.89 15.93
CA PHE A 796 -22.51 -21.85 15.66
C PHE A 796 -23.91 -21.25 15.78
N SER A 797 -24.09 -20.18 16.57
CA SER A 797 -25.29 -19.35 16.55
C SER A 797 -25.34 -18.39 15.36
N GLY A 798 -24.32 -18.41 14.49
CA GLY A 798 -24.27 -17.62 13.27
C GLY A 798 -23.86 -16.15 13.45
N GLY A 799 -23.12 -15.85 14.52
CA GLY A 799 -22.50 -14.54 14.78
C GLY A 799 -21.01 -14.50 14.44
N GLN A 800 -20.37 -13.40 14.80
CA GLN A 800 -18.94 -13.15 14.65
C GLN A 800 -18.38 -12.47 15.91
N ILE A 801 -17.06 -12.57 16.16
CA ILE A 801 -16.51 -12.16 17.46
C ILE A 801 -15.18 -11.40 17.36
N GLU A 802 -15.02 -10.37 18.20
CA GLU A 802 -13.74 -9.82 18.63
C GLU A 802 -13.57 -10.06 20.14
N LEU A 803 -12.34 -10.31 20.58
CA LEU A 803 -12.03 -10.61 21.98
C LEU A 803 -11.51 -9.38 22.70
N ILE A 804 -12.11 -9.11 23.86
CA ILE A 804 -11.55 -8.18 24.84
C ILE A 804 -10.48 -8.83 25.70
N LEU A 805 -9.30 -8.24 25.73
CA LEU A 805 -8.14 -8.82 26.39
C LEU A 805 -8.00 -8.32 27.82
N ASP A 806 -7.50 -9.16 28.72
CA ASP A 806 -7.45 -8.84 30.15
C ASP A 806 -6.57 -7.61 30.50
N GLU A 807 -5.58 -7.31 29.66
CA GLU A 807 -4.69 -6.14 29.77
C GLU A 807 -5.28 -4.84 29.19
N LEU A 808 -6.39 -4.89 28.44
CA LEU A 808 -7.05 -3.71 27.85
C LEU A 808 -6.05 -2.83 27.06
N LEU A 809 -5.98 -1.53 27.38
CA LEU A 809 -5.05 -0.54 26.82
C LEU A 809 -3.55 -0.83 27.05
N LYS A 810 -3.19 -1.90 27.76
CA LYS A 810 -1.80 -2.22 28.13
C LYS A 810 -1.20 -3.37 27.34
N VAL A 811 -1.94 -3.88 26.36
CA VAL A 811 -1.49 -5.00 25.52
C VAL A 811 -0.27 -4.56 24.69
N GLU A 812 0.91 -5.07 25.06
CA GLU A 812 2.17 -4.90 24.32
C GLU A 812 2.64 -6.18 23.60
N ASP A 813 2.20 -7.35 24.07
CA ASP A 813 2.54 -8.65 23.48
C ASP A 813 1.27 -9.47 23.24
N PHE A 814 0.84 -9.54 21.99
CA PHE A 814 -0.31 -10.34 21.59
C PHE A 814 -0.09 -11.86 21.80
N ARG A 815 1.16 -12.32 22.03
CA ARG A 815 1.45 -13.75 22.31
C ARG A 815 0.92 -14.24 23.63
N THR A 816 0.70 -13.35 24.58
CA THR A 816 0.07 -13.72 25.85
C THR A 816 -1.28 -14.42 25.62
N TYR A 817 -1.93 -14.16 24.49
CA TYR A 817 -3.25 -14.66 24.11
C TYR A 817 -3.21 -15.68 22.96
N GLU A 818 -2.03 -16.20 22.60
CA GLU A 818 -1.85 -17.17 21.51
C GLU A 818 -2.85 -18.35 21.54
N PRO A 819 -3.17 -18.96 22.70
CA PRO A 819 -4.16 -20.04 22.74
C PRO A 819 -5.56 -19.59 22.27
N ALA A 820 -6.00 -18.38 22.63
CA ALA A 820 -7.27 -17.85 22.18
C ALA A 820 -7.30 -17.59 20.67
N TRP A 821 -6.18 -17.11 20.09
CA TRP A 821 -6.04 -16.96 18.64
C TRP A 821 -6.11 -18.31 17.94
N GLY A 822 -5.43 -19.33 18.47
CA GLY A 822 -5.49 -20.70 17.96
C GLY A 822 -6.91 -21.25 17.95
N ASP A 823 -7.63 -21.10 19.06
CA ASP A 823 -9.02 -21.56 19.19
C ASP A 823 -9.96 -20.88 18.20
N MET A 824 -9.82 -19.55 18.05
CA MET A 824 -10.59 -18.76 17.10
C MET A 824 -10.25 -19.13 15.65
N ALA A 825 -8.97 -19.34 15.36
CA ALA A 825 -8.50 -19.77 14.06
C ALA A 825 -9.06 -21.14 13.67
N ILE A 826 -9.05 -22.11 14.60
CA ILE A 826 -9.63 -23.44 14.38
C ILE A 826 -11.12 -23.32 14.10
N ALA A 827 -11.87 -22.58 14.93
CA ALA A 827 -13.31 -22.42 14.75
C ALA A 827 -13.66 -21.75 13.40
N ARG A 828 -12.99 -20.65 13.05
CA ARG A 828 -13.20 -19.98 11.75
C ARG A 828 -12.83 -20.87 10.57
N THR A 829 -11.71 -21.59 10.66
CA THR A 829 -11.27 -22.52 9.61
C THR A 829 -12.32 -23.62 9.41
N PHE A 830 -12.84 -24.21 10.49
CA PHE A 830 -13.91 -25.21 10.42
C PHE A 830 -15.14 -24.65 9.70
N MET A 831 -15.58 -23.44 10.07
CA MET A 831 -16.72 -22.78 9.44
C MET A 831 -16.48 -22.53 7.95
N SER A 832 -15.32 -21.98 7.56
CA SER A 832 -15.05 -21.59 6.18
C SER A 832 -14.70 -22.75 5.24
N GLU A 833 -14.02 -23.79 5.73
CA GLU A 833 -13.52 -24.89 4.88
C GLU A 833 -14.45 -26.10 4.86
N HIS A 834 -15.36 -26.25 5.84
CA HIS A 834 -16.17 -27.45 5.95
C HIS A 834 -17.67 -27.22 5.84
N LEU A 835 -18.13 -25.96 5.94
CA LEU A 835 -19.53 -25.60 5.93
C LEU A 835 -19.84 -24.53 4.86
N PRO A 836 -20.96 -24.63 4.13
CA PRO A 836 -21.54 -23.50 3.42
C PRO A 836 -22.28 -22.59 4.41
N PHE A 837 -21.59 -22.07 5.42
CA PHE A 837 -22.19 -21.44 6.61
C PHE A 837 -23.15 -20.28 6.28
N TRP A 838 -22.94 -19.59 5.15
CA TRP A 838 -23.81 -18.51 4.69
C TRP A 838 -25.20 -18.98 4.20
N GLU A 839 -25.37 -20.28 3.94
CA GLU A 839 -26.66 -20.90 3.60
C GLU A 839 -27.26 -21.70 4.76
N MET A 840 -26.60 -21.73 5.91
CA MET A 840 -27.00 -22.52 7.06
C MET A 840 -27.65 -21.64 8.14
N GLU A 841 -28.56 -22.23 8.90
CA GLU A 841 -29.27 -21.56 10.00
C GLU A 841 -29.05 -22.29 11.33
N PRO A 842 -28.95 -21.56 12.46
CA PRO A 842 -28.99 -22.14 13.79
C PRO A 842 -30.32 -22.88 14.01
N ASN A 843 -30.26 -24.09 14.59
CA ASN A 843 -31.43 -24.92 14.84
C ASN A 843 -31.19 -25.91 15.98
N ASP A 844 -30.85 -25.37 17.15
CA ASP A 844 -30.53 -26.12 18.37
C ASP A 844 -31.63 -27.10 18.79
N GLY A 845 -32.89 -26.78 18.47
CA GLY A 845 -34.05 -27.64 18.75
C GLY A 845 -34.02 -29.02 18.07
N LEU A 846 -33.10 -29.25 17.12
CA LEU A 846 -32.86 -30.57 16.54
C LEU A 846 -32.11 -31.51 17.49
N MET A 847 -31.45 -30.99 18.53
CA MET A 847 -30.75 -31.81 19.52
C MET A 847 -31.62 -32.09 20.74
N GLN A 848 -31.51 -33.32 21.26
CA GLN A 848 -32.18 -33.76 22.48
C GLN A 848 -31.21 -34.52 23.39
N ASP A 849 -31.40 -34.37 24.70
CA ASP A 849 -30.71 -35.10 25.75
C ASP A 849 -29.16 -35.01 25.69
N SER A 850 -28.59 -33.90 25.21
CA SER A 850 -27.14 -33.66 25.25
C SER A 850 -26.69 -33.03 26.57
N SER A 851 -25.43 -33.26 26.96
CA SER A 851 -24.80 -32.53 28.06
C SER A 851 -24.65 -31.04 27.75
N GLU A 852 -24.76 -30.23 28.78
CA GLU A 852 -24.53 -28.80 28.74
C GLU A 852 -23.19 -28.49 29.42
N PHE A 853 -22.58 -27.37 29.05
CA PHE A 853 -21.42 -26.79 29.74
C PHE A 853 -21.86 -25.60 30.57
N GLU A 854 -21.62 -25.66 31.88
CA GLU A 854 -21.84 -24.54 32.80
C GLU A 854 -20.58 -23.67 32.82
N GLY A 855 -20.60 -22.57 32.06
CA GLY A 855 -19.57 -21.55 32.05
C GLY A 855 -19.68 -20.59 33.23
N LEU A 856 -18.95 -19.46 33.19
CA LEU A 856 -19.04 -18.45 34.25
C LEU A 856 -20.22 -17.49 34.06
N LYS A 857 -20.53 -17.17 32.80
CA LYS A 857 -21.54 -16.19 32.40
C LYS A 857 -22.63 -16.79 31.52
N ASN A 858 -22.35 -17.90 30.85
CA ASN A 858 -23.22 -18.59 29.92
C ASN A 858 -23.33 -20.07 30.26
N LYS A 859 -24.53 -20.60 30.07
CA LYS A 859 -24.79 -22.03 30.05
C LYS A 859 -24.92 -22.45 28.59
N VAL A 860 -23.94 -23.20 28.09
CA VAL A 860 -23.87 -23.56 26.67
C VAL A 860 -24.46 -24.94 26.48
N GLN A 861 -25.50 -25.02 25.66
CA GLN A 861 -26.11 -26.29 25.23
C GLN A 861 -25.46 -26.75 23.92
N ALA A 862 -25.84 -27.93 23.41
CA ALA A 862 -25.43 -28.30 22.06
C ALA A 862 -25.94 -27.26 21.06
N GLN A 863 -25.06 -26.74 20.21
CA GLN A 863 -25.41 -25.78 19.16
C GLN A 863 -25.46 -26.50 17.82
N VAL A 864 -26.48 -26.23 17.01
CA VAL A 864 -26.66 -26.88 15.70
C VAL A 864 -26.73 -25.83 14.61
N LEU A 865 -25.82 -25.91 13.65
CA LEU A 865 -25.91 -25.15 12.41
C LEU A 865 -26.34 -26.11 11.28
N ALA A 866 -27.39 -25.77 10.55
CA ALA A 866 -28.00 -26.70 9.59
C ALA A 866 -28.37 -26.05 8.25
N LYS A 867 -28.04 -26.75 7.15
CA LYS A 867 -28.75 -26.65 5.88
C LYS A 867 -29.58 -27.93 5.75
N ALA A 868 -30.85 -27.82 6.11
CA ALA A 868 -31.72 -28.96 6.32
C ALA A 868 -31.71 -29.94 5.13
N GLY A 869 -31.40 -31.20 5.43
CA GLY A 869 -31.32 -32.30 4.49
C GLY A 869 -30.00 -32.45 3.73
N GLU A 870 -29.07 -31.49 3.87
CA GLU A 870 -27.79 -31.50 3.16
C GLU A 870 -26.61 -31.64 4.12
N ILE A 871 -26.52 -30.74 5.10
CA ILE A 871 -25.39 -30.69 6.04
C ILE A 871 -25.84 -30.18 7.41
N TYR A 872 -25.34 -30.81 8.47
CA TYR A 872 -25.58 -30.44 9.85
C TYR A 872 -24.25 -30.46 10.60
N ALA A 873 -23.91 -29.38 11.28
CA ALA A 873 -22.79 -29.30 12.20
C ALA A 873 -23.33 -29.13 13.61
N ILE A 874 -22.87 -29.97 14.54
CA ILE A 874 -23.32 -29.97 15.93
C ILE A 874 -22.11 -29.71 16.81
N TYR A 875 -22.07 -28.57 17.48
CA TYR A 875 -21.09 -28.29 18.53
C TYR A 875 -21.62 -28.79 19.87
N LEU A 876 -20.91 -29.72 20.47
CA LEU A 876 -21.15 -30.23 21.82
C LEU A 876 -20.13 -29.58 22.76
N PRO A 877 -20.52 -28.64 23.64
CA PRO A 877 -19.57 -28.00 24.55
C PRO A 877 -19.07 -28.94 25.66
N CYS A 878 -19.74 -30.08 25.83
CA CYS A 878 -19.32 -31.24 26.62
C CYS A 878 -19.93 -32.51 26.03
N ALA A 879 -19.13 -33.51 25.70
CA ALA A 879 -19.59 -34.74 25.04
C ALA A 879 -19.85 -35.91 26.00
N SER A 880 -20.09 -35.65 27.30
CA SER A 880 -20.24 -36.71 28.32
C SER A 880 -21.52 -37.50 28.09
N ASN A 881 -22.57 -36.78 27.65
CA ASN A 881 -23.71 -37.31 26.96
C ASN A 881 -23.88 -36.54 25.64
N THR A 882 -23.81 -37.23 24.51
CA THR A 882 -23.83 -36.60 23.19
C THR A 882 -25.24 -36.42 22.63
N GLY A 883 -26.25 -37.02 23.26
CA GLY A 883 -27.66 -36.85 22.87
C GLY A 883 -28.03 -37.48 21.53
N THR A 884 -29.17 -37.02 20.99
CA THR A 884 -29.74 -37.48 19.72
C THR A 884 -30.11 -36.29 18.82
N LEU A 885 -29.84 -36.42 17.52
CA LEU A 885 -30.20 -35.46 16.48
C LEU A 885 -31.50 -35.89 15.79
N ASP A 886 -32.45 -34.98 15.63
CA ASP A 886 -33.68 -35.21 14.90
C ASP A 886 -33.48 -35.08 13.39
N LEU A 887 -33.47 -36.22 12.68
CA LEU A 887 -33.43 -36.28 11.22
C LEU A 887 -34.68 -36.94 10.64
N ARG A 888 -35.82 -36.93 11.37
CA ARG A 888 -37.04 -37.65 10.96
C ARG A 888 -37.58 -37.23 9.59
N ASP A 889 -37.45 -35.96 9.24
CA ASP A 889 -37.94 -35.42 7.97
C ASP A 889 -36.95 -35.59 6.80
N HIS A 890 -35.80 -36.22 7.06
CA HIS A 890 -34.67 -36.30 6.14
C HIS A 890 -34.15 -37.75 6.01
N PRO A 891 -34.82 -38.61 5.22
CA PRO A 891 -34.57 -40.05 5.17
C PRO A 891 -33.30 -40.47 4.40
N GLN A 892 -32.51 -39.54 3.86
CA GLN A 892 -31.29 -39.81 3.12
C GLN A 892 -30.17 -40.39 4.02
N LEU A 893 -29.10 -40.87 3.38
CA LEU A 893 -27.88 -41.30 4.06
C LEU A 893 -26.97 -40.09 4.29
N PHE A 894 -26.40 -40.01 5.48
CA PHE A 894 -25.40 -39.03 5.87
C PHE A 894 -24.09 -39.75 6.21
N GLN A 895 -22.99 -39.05 5.98
CA GLN A 895 -21.65 -39.38 6.44
C GLN A 895 -21.40 -38.54 7.70
N GLN A 896 -21.11 -39.20 8.80
CA GLN A 896 -20.84 -38.60 10.09
C GLN A 896 -19.33 -38.62 10.37
N GLN A 897 -18.78 -37.49 10.81
CA GLN A 897 -17.39 -37.32 11.22
C GLN A 897 -17.31 -36.57 12.55
N TRP A 898 -16.28 -36.87 13.35
CA TRP A 898 -15.96 -36.15 14.59
C TRP A 898 -14.80 -35.20 14.34
N PHE A 899 -14.93 -33.95 14.76
CA PHE A 899 -13.90 -32.93 14.69
C PHE A 899 -13.54 -32.47 16.10
N ASN A 900 -12.25 -32.36 16.38
CA ASN A 900 -11.72 -31.95 17.68
C ASN A 900 -11.46 -30.44 17.70
N PRO A 901 -12.28 -29.64 18.41
CA PRO A 901 -12.16 -28.19 18.48
C PRO A 901 -10.86 -27.67 19.11
N ARG A 902 -10.13 -28.53 19.82
CA ARG A 902 -8.86 -28.21 20.50
C ARG A 902 -7.64 -28.38 19.60
N THR A 903 -7.73 -29.22 18.57
CA THR A 903 -6.59 -29.54 17.69
C THR A 903 -6.83 -29.13 16.25
N GLY A 904 -8.09 -29.02 15.83
CA GLY A 904 -8.46 -28.72 14.46
C GLY A 904 -8.52 -29.93 13.52
N ASP A 905 -8.54 -31.14 14.07
CA ASP A 905 -8.51 -32.38 13.28
C ASP A 905 -9.84 -33.12 13.29
N PHE A 906 -10.16 -33.78 12.17
CA PHE A 906 -11.13 -34.88 12.18
C PHE A 906 -10.51 -36.13 12.82
N VAL A 907 -11.22 -36.76 13.76
CA VAL A 907 -10.71 -37.88 14.56
C VAL A 907 -11.62 -39.10 14.45
N GLY A 908 -11.03 -40.27 14.20
CA GLY A 908 -11.74 -41.54 14.12
C GLY A 908 -12.33 -41.82 12.73
N PRO A 909 -12.97 -43.00 12.56
CA PRO A 909 -13.54 -43.38 11.28
C PRO A 909 -14.85 -42.65 11.01
N GLU A 910 -15.12 -42.41 9.72
CA GLU A 910 -16.41 -41.90 9.27
C GLU A 910 -17.49 -42.99 9.44
N ALA A 911 -18.70 -42.58 9.82
CA ALA A 911 -19.84 -43.48 9.96
C ALA A 911 -20.94 -43.15 8.95
N SER A 912 -21.54 -44.17 8.32
CA SER A 912 -22.73 -43.99 7.50
C SER A 912 -23.98 -44.07 8.37
N VAL A 913 -24.79 -43.03 8.34
CA VAL A 913 -25.97 -42.88 9.20
C VAL A 913 -27.20 -42.66 8.34
N LYS A 914 -28.24 -43.46 8.58
CA LYS A 914 -29.53 -43.33 7.91
C LYS A 914 -30.41 -42.37 8.69
N GLY A 915 -30.80 -41.25 8.06
CA GLY A 915 -31.83 -40.35 8.59
C GLY A 915 -33.24 -40.95 8.50
N GLY A 916 -34.27 -40.13 8.68
CA GLY A 916 -35.67 -40.58 8.77
C GLY A 916 -36.07 -41.04 10.17
N GLN A 917 -35.25 -40.74 11.18
CA GLN A 917 -35.40 -41.13 12.57
C GLN A 917 -34.62 -40.17 13.49
N PHE A 918 -34.82 -40.30 14.80
CA PHE A 918 -33.87 -39.76 15.78
C PHE A 918 -32.57 -40.56 15.72
N VAL A 919 -31.45 -39.85 15.64
CA VAL A 919 -30.13 -40.43 15.45
C VAL A 919 -29.26 -40.14 16.68
N PRO A 920 -28.87 -41.17 17.47
CA PRO A 920 -27.85 -40.99 18.49
C PRO A 920 -26.51 -40.60 17.87
N LEU A 921 -25.85 -39.58 18.40
CA LEU A 921 -24.56 -39.11 17.87
C LEU A 921 -23.43 -40.12 18.10
N GLY A 922 -23.59 -41.03 19.06
CA GLY A 922 -22.57 -42.00 19.45
C GLY A 922 -21.57 -41.42 20.45
N LYS A 923 -20.52 -42.18 20.80
CA LYS A 923 -19.50 -41.72 21.74
C LYS A 923 -18.41 -40.92 21.02
N PRO A 924 -17.86 -39.86 21.63
CA PRO A 924 -16.72 -39.18 21.04
C PRO A 924 -15.51 -40.13 20.98
N PRO A 925 -14.55 -39.91 20.06
CA PRO A 925 -13.38 -40.76 19.92
C PRO A 925 -12.53 -40.86 21.20
N ASN A 926 -12.40 -39.77 21.94
CA ASN A 926 -11.75 -39.68 23.25
C ASN A 926 -12.33 -38.51 24.06
N ASP A 927 -11.82 -38.31 25.28
CA ASP A 927 -12.09 -37.15 26.16
C ASP A 927 -13.57 -36.71 26.20
N PRO A 928 -14.48 -37.56 26.72
CA PRO A 928 -15.91 -37.26 26.72
C PRO A 928 -16.29 -36.09 27.64
N SER A 929 -15.43 -35.62 28.55
CA SER A 929 -15.70 -34.39 29.30
C SER A 929 -15.40 -33.12 28.51
N GLU A 930 -14.74 -33.25 27.36
CA GLU A 930 -14.38 -32.13 26.49
C GLU A 930 -15.42 -31.91 25.40
N ASP A 931 -15.27 -30.81 24.70
CA ASP A 931 -16.15 -30.39 23.63
C ASP A 931 -15.79 -31.03 22.28
N TRP A 932 -16.77 -31.17 21.40
CA TRP A 932 -16.61 -31.84 20.12
C TRP A 932 -17.50 -31.22 19.07
N VAL A 933 -17.10 -31.28 17.81
CA VAL A 933 -18.03 -31.04 16.71
C VAL A 933 -18.34 -32.36 16.02
N VAL A 934 -19.62 -32.59 15.71
CA VAL A 934 -20.07 -33.70 14.88
C VAL A 934 -20.63 -33.15 13.59
N LEU A 935 -20.09 -33.60 12.47
CA LEU A 935 -20.46 -33.16 11.13
C LEU A 935 -21.21 -34.27 10.40
N PHE A 936 -22.43 -33.98 9.95
CA PHE A 936 -23.21 -34.85 9.08
C PHE A 936 -23.30 -34.22 7.70
N LYS A 937 -22.77 -34.89 6.68
CA LYS A 937 -22.88 -34.48 5.27
C LYS A 937 -23.66 -35.51 4.47
N ARG A 938 -24.59 -35.08 3.62
CA ARG A 938 -25.35 -35.98 2.75
C ARG A 938 -24.39 -36.79 1.87
N HIS A 939 -24.55 -38.11 1.89
CA HIS A 939 -23.70 -39.02 1.12
C HIS A 939 -23.94 -38.84 -0.39
N GLY A 940 -22.88 -38.56 -1.15
CA GLY A 940 -22.91 -38.46 -2.63
C GLY A 940 -23.07 -37.04 -3.21
N VAL A 941 -22.87 -35.99 -2.42
CA VAL A 941 -22.63 -34.63 -2.95
C VAL A 941 -21.12 -34.48 -3.14
N GLN A 942 -20.64 -34.44 -4.38
CA GLN A 942 -19.27 -34.01 -4.68
C GLN A 942 -19.17 -32.50 -4.45
N GLU A 943 -18.04 -32.07 -3.86
CA GLU A 943 -17.71 -30.66 -3.55
C GLU A 943 -17.91 -29.69 -4.71
#